data_AF-A0A1A0VLJ1-F1
#
_entry.id   AF-A0A1A0VLJ1-F1
#
_cell.length_a   1.000
_cell.length_b   1.000
_cell.length_c   1.000
_cell.angle_alpha   90.00
_cell.angle_beta   90.00
_cell.angle_gamma   90.00
#
_symmetry.space_group_name_H-M   'P 1'
#
loop_
_entity.id
_entity.type
_entity.pdbx_description
1 polymer ?
#
loop_
_entity_poly.entity_id
_entity_poly.type
_entity_poly.pdbx_seq_one_letter_code
_entity_poly.pdbx_strand_id
1 'polypeptide(L)'
;MAEPDKQSEQPESGPEDVGPGTQPADVQTGGAATGRLQATQALFRPDFDDDDDDDFPHISLGALDDPQDRMTVATRSLPAVRQLGGGLVEIPRGRDIDPREALMTNPVVPESKRFCWNCGKPVGRSSKKAKGTSEGWCPSCGSPYSFLPQLNPGDIVANQYEVKGCIAHGGLGWVYLAVDHNVNDRPVVLKGLVHSGDAEAQAIAMAERQFLAEVVHPQIVQIFNFVEHVDQQGNPIGLIVMEYVGGQPLRHGKGEKLPVAEAVAYLLEILPALSYLHSIGLVYNDLKPENIMLTEEQLKLIDLGAVSRINSFGYLYGTPGFQAPEIVRTGPTVATDIYTVGRTLAALTLNLQTRNGRYVDGLPEHDPVLTTYDSFRRLLRRAIDPDPRRRFCSTEEMSAQLMGVLREVVAYDSGVPRPGLSTIFSPSRSTFGVDLLVAHTDVYLDGQVHSEKLTAREIVTALQVPLVDPADVAAPVLQATVLSQPVQTLDSLRAARHGTLDADGVEVSESVELPLMEVRALLDLGDVAKATRKLEDLAERVGWQWRLVWYKAVAELLTGDYDSATMHFIEVLDTFPGELAPKLALAATAELAGDVDDHKFYETVWKTNDGVISAAFGLARTLSAEGDRAAAVRTLDEVPATSRHFTTARLTSAVTLLSGRTKSEITEEDIRDAARRVEALPPTEPRVLQIRALVLGCAMDWLEDNKASTNHILGFPFTEHGLRLGVEASLRNLARVAPTQRHRYALVDMANRVRPTSTF
;
A
#
# COMPACT_ATOMS: atom_id res chain seq x y z
N MET A 1 39.28 18.78 -47.57
CA MET A 1 39.93 19.82 -48.42
C MET A 1 40.24 21.00 -47.51
N ALA A 2 41.47 21.35 -47.14
CA ALA A 2 42.77 21.07 -47.74
C ALA A 2 43.85 20.87 -46.66
N GLU A 3 44.75 19.95 -46.97
CA GLU A 3 46.11 19.66 -46.48
C GLU A 3 47.12 20.75 -46.92
N PRO A 4 48.45 20.62 -46.69
CA PRO A 4 49.25 20.49 -45.45
C PRO A 4 50.41 21.54 -45.46
N ASP A 5 51.42 21.56 -44.57
CA ASP A 5 52.74 20.88 -44.67
C ASP A 5 53.73 21.86 -43.94
N LYS A 6 54.66 21.52 -43.02
CA LYS A 6 55.90 20.74 -43.19
C LYS A 6 56.75 20.64 -41.88
N GLN A 7 57.31 19.44 -41.67
CA GLN A 7 58.73 19.06 -41.41
C GLN A 7 59.39 19.38 -40.04
N SER A 8 59.78 18.37 -39.23
CA SER A 8 60.94 17.42 -39.28
C SER A 8 62.24 18.10 -38.80
N GLU A 9 63.19 17.53 -38.03
CA GLU A 9 63.71 16.18 -37.85
C GLU A 9 64.72 16.18 -36.65
N GLN A 10 64.85 15.06 -35.93
CA GLN A 10 66.02 14.63 -35.09
C GLN A 10 67.19 14.16 -36.04
N PRO A 11 68.41 13.68 -35.65
CA PRO A 11 68.77 12.83 -34.48
C PRO A 11 70.26 12.77 -33.98
N GLU A 12 70.51 11.82 -33.05
CA GLU A 12 71.72 10.97 -32.82
C GLU A 12 73.09 11.60 -32.43
N SER A 13 73.85 11.10 -31.43
CA SER A 13 74.45 9.75 -31.30
C SER A 13 75.23 9.58 -29.96
N GLY A 14 75.32 8.35 -29.41
CA GLY A 14 76.18 7.93 -28.27
C GLY A 14 77.63 7.58 -28.69
N PRO A 15 78.38 6.61 -28.09
CA PRO A 15 78.18 5.81 -26.86
C PRO A 15 79.51 5.58 -26.01
N GLU A 16 79.52 4.53 -25.16
CA GLU A 16 80.65 3.84 -24.43
C GLU A 16 81.13 4.42 -23.08
N ASP A 17 81.51 3.70 -22.02
CA ASP A 17 81.46 2.32 -21.47
C ASP A 17 82.01 2.48 -20.02
N VAL A 18 81.55 1.85 -18.92
CA VAL A 18 82.13 0.68 -18.22
C VAL A 18 81.40 0.55 -16.86
N GLY A 19 80.99 -0.67 -16.46
CA GLY A 19 80.37 -1.02 -15.16
C GLY A 19 81.34 -1.05 -13.95
N PRO A 20 81.10 -1.81 -12.84
CA PRO A 20 80.08 -2.85 -12.65
C PRO A 20 79.35 -2.90 -11.27
N GLY A 21 78.31 -3.73 -11.20
CA GLY A 21 77.86 -4.50 -10.03
C GLY A 21 77.09 -3.73 -8.94
N THR A 22 75.93 -4.15 -8.45
CA THR A 22 75.40 -5.52 -8.29
C THR A 22 73.86 -5.50 -8.22
N GLN A 23 73.26 -6.41 -8.97
CA GLN A 23 71.92 -6.99 -8.83
C GLN A 23 72.15 -8.54 -8.92
N PRO A 24 71.16 -9.44 -8.87
CA PRO A 24 69.75 -9.35 -8.43
C PRO A 24 69.30 -10.63 -7.68
N ALA A 25 68.00 -10.76 -7.41
CA ALA A 25 67.14 -11.82 -7.96
C ALA A 25 65.72 -11.67 -7.35
N ASP A 26 64.71 -11.16 -8.08
CA ASP A 26 63.93 -11.83 -9.15
C ASP A 26 62.75 -12.64 -8.55
N VAL A 27 61.50 -12.66 -9.07
CA VAL A 27 60.94 -12.17 -10.35
C VAL A 27 59.39 -12.24 -10.29
N GLN A 28 58.76 -11.22 -10.89
CA GLN A 28 57.54 -11.16 -11.74
C GLN A 28 56.21 -11.79 -11.28
N THR A 29 55.15 -11.01 -11.04
CA THR A 29 54.22 -10.27 -11.96
C THR A 29 53.27 -11.14 -12.79
N GLY A 30 51.97 -10.84 -12.63
CA GLY A 30 51.02 -10.80 -13.75
C GLY A 30 49.67 -11.47 -13.53
N GLY A 31 48.58 -10.75 -13.83
CA GLY A 31 47.35 -11.36 -14.37
C GLY A 31 46.06 -11.08 -13.61
N ALA A 32 45.08 -10.54 -14.34
CA ALA A 32 43.78 -10.08 -13.88
C ALA A 32 42.69 -11.18 -13.73
N ALA A 33 41.54 -10.74 -13.22
CA ALA A 33 40.17 -11.17 -13.55
C ALA A 33 39.38 -11.98 -12.50
N THR A 34 38.25 -11.38 -12.10
CA THR A 34 36.90 -11.97 -11.93
C THR A 34 36.74 -13.32 -11.24
N GLY A 35 36.05 -13.34 -10.09
CA GLY A 35 35.49 -14.58 -9.55
C GLY A 35 34.64 -14.35 -8.30
N ARG A 36 33.32 -14.49 -8.46
CA ARG A 36 32.32 -14.57 -7.39
C ARG A 36 32.75 -15.58 -6.31
N LEU A 37 32.72 -15.18 -5.04
CA LEU A 37 32.86 -16.11 -3.90
C LEU A 37 31.47 -16.51 -3.41
N GLN A 38 31.13 -17.77 -3.65
CA GLN A 38 29.98 -18.45 -3.07
C GLN A 38 30.26 -18.90 -1.63
N ALA A 39 29.19 -18.83 -0.84
CA ALA A 39 28.89 -19.46 0.44
C ALA A 39 29.87 -20.52 0.99
N THR A 40 30.35 -20.25 2.20
CA THR A 40 31.05 -21.18 3.08
C THR A 40 30.05 -22.13 3.79
N GLN A 41 30.08 -23.41 3.43
CA GLN A 41 29.56 -24.51 4.26
C GLN A 41 30.67 -24.98 5.20
N ALA A 42 30.46 -24.83 6.51
CA ALA A 42 31.35 -25.35 7.55
C ALA A 42 30.86 -26.73 8.02
N LEU A 43 31.68 -27.75 7.74
CA LEU A 43 31.65 -29.07 8.36
C LEU A 43 32.27 -28.97 9.77
N PHE A 44 31.52 -29.35 10.80
CA PHE A 44 32.08 -29.76 12.09
C PHE A 44 31.12 -30.73 12.79
N ARG A 45 31.57 -31.98 12.98
CA ARG A 45 30.99 -32.99 13.88
C ARG A 45 32.08 -33.38 14.88
N PRO A 46 31.77 -33.47 16.18
CA PRO A 46 32.48 -34.35 17.08
C PRO A 46 31.57 -35.52 17.51
N ASP A 47 32.15 -36.72 17.43
CA ASP A 47 31.63 -37.99 17.92
C ASP A 47 31.41 -37.98 19.43
N PHE A 48 30.31 -38.60 19.88
CA PHE A 48 30.18 -39.21 21.19
C PHE A 48 29.27 -40.44 21.06
N ASP A 49 29.89 -41.60 21.28
CA ASP A 49 29.20 -42.88 21.51
C ASP A 49 28.98 -43.10 23.02
N ASP A 50 28.02 -43.99 23.27
CA ASP A 50 27.70 -44.78 24.48
C ASP A 50 26.59 -44.29 25.43
N ASP A 51 25.47 -45.02 25.30
CA ASP A 51 24.67 -45.71 26.32
C ASP A 51 23.93 -44.92 27.42
N ASP A 52 22.59 -44.95 27.39
CA ASP A 52 21.77 -45.73 28.33
C ASP A 52 20.25 -45.41 28.22
N ASP A 53 19.47 -46.49 28.15
CA ASP A 53 18.13 -46.78 28.70
C ASP A 53 16.83 -46.04 28.27
N ASP A 54 15.91 -46.93 27.86
CA ASP A 54 14.45 -46.99 28.09
C ASP A 54 13.52 -45.91 27.50
N ASP A 55 12.66 -46.34 26.55
CA ASP A 55 11.27 -46.73 26.85
C ASP A 55 10.36 -46.55 25.61
N PHE A 56 10.13 -47.57 24.77
CA PHE A 56 8.94 -47.68 23.91
C PHE A 56 8.65 -49.13 23.46
N PRO A 57 7.37 -49.55 23.36
CA PRO A 57 6.96 -50.96 23.35
C PRO A 57 7.06 -51.64 21.98
N HIS A 58 7.39 -52.94 22.04
CA HIS A 58 7.45 -53.90 20.94
C HIS A 58 6.17 -53.98 20.09
N ILE A 59 6.35 -53.92 18.75
CA ILE A 59 5.43 -54.53 17.78
C ILE A 59 6.24 -55.50 16.91
N SER A 60 5.73 -56.72 16.80
CA SER A 60 6.36 -57.89 16.19
C SER A 60 6.51 -57.77 14.67
N LEU A 61 7.67 -58.16 14.15
CA LEU A 61 7.96 -58.37 12.72
C LEU A 61 7.26 -59.64 12.22
N GLY A 62 6.24 -59.46 11.38
CA GLY A 62 5.62 -60.49 10.55
C GLY A 62 6.18 -60.46 9.13
N ALA A 63 6.30 -61.64 8.54
CA ALA A 63 7.04 -61.96 7.31
C ALA A 63 6.55 -61.26 6.02
N LEU A 64 7.50 -61.18 5.09
CA LEU A 64 7.42 -60.73 3.70
C LEU A 64 6.34 -61.47 2.88
N ASP A 65 5.49 -60.71 2.17
CA ASP A 65 4.82 -61.13 0.93
C ASP A 65 4.45 -59.90 0.06
N ASP A 66 4.97 -59.92 -1.18
CA ASP A 66 4.67 -59.24 -2.46
C ASP A 66 4.18 -57.76 -2.56
N PRO A 67 4.74 -56.93 -3.48
CA PRO A 67 4.38 -55.53 -3.64
C PRO A 67 3.22 -55.35 -4.64
N GLN A 68 2.04 -54.95 -4.16
CA GLN A 68 1.04 -54.28 -5.00
C GLN A 68 0.98 -52.80 -4.64
N ASP A 69 1.34 -51.99 -5.64
CA ASP A 69 1.19 -50.54 -5.71
C ASP A 69 -0.14 -50.07 -5.08
N ARG A 70 -0.02 -49.42 -3.93
CA ARG A 70 -0.98 -48.42 -3.48
C ARG A 70 -0.20 -47.17 -3.13
N MET A 71 0.06 -46.34 -4.15
CA MET A 71 0.27 -44.92 -3.93
C MET A 71 -0.99 -44.37 -3.24
N THR A 72 -0.94 -44.24 -1.92
CA THR A 72 -1.85 -43.37 -1.19
C THR A 72 -1.57 -41.95 -1.66
N VAL A 73 -2.42 -41.44 -2.55
CA VAL A 73 -2.48 -40.02 -2.88
C VAL A 73 -2.68 -39.28 -1.56
N ALA A 74 -1.65 -38.55 -1.12
CA ALA A 74 -1.78 -37.65 0.00
C ALA A 74 -2.81 -36.58 -0.39
N THR A 75 -4.06 -36.73 0.07
CA THR A 75 -5.08 -35.69 -0.06
C THR A 75 -4.60 -34.50 0.75
N ARG A 76 -4.06 -33.50 0.06
CA ARG A 76 -3.70 -32.21 0.63
C ARG A 76 -4.99 -31.57 1.15
N SER A 77 -5.20 -31.58 2.47
CA SER A 77 -6.30 -30.85 3.08
C SER A 77 -6.00 -29.36 2.91
N LEU A 78 -6.73 -28.70 2.00
CA LEU A 78 -6.67 -27.25 1.88
C LEU A 78 -7.39 -26.64 3.09
N PRO A 79 -6.83 -25.57 3.71
CA PRO A 79 -7.50 -24.88 4.79
C PRO A 79 -8.82 -24.27 4.28
N ALA A 80 -9.87 -24.33 5.09
CA ALA A 80 -11.21 -23.85 4.73
C ALA A 80 -11.28 -22.34 4.40
N VAL A 81 -10.28 -21.58 4.85
CA VAL A 81 -10.14 -20.14 4.63
C VAL A 81 -8.86 -19.91 3.83
N ARG A 82 -8.91 -19.01 2.86
CA ARG A 82 -7.74 -18.48 2.17
C ARG A 82 -7.42 -17.08 2.67
N GLN A 83 -6.15 -16.73 2.59
CA GLN A 83 -5.63 -15.43 2.96
C GLN A 83 -5.24 -14.65 1.71
N LEU A 84 -5.86 -13.50 1.50
CA LEU A 84 -5.59 -12.58 0.41
C LEU A 84 -4.98 -11.28 0.93
N GLY A 85 -4.44 -10.45 0.02
CA GLY A 85 -3.89 -9.15 0.36
C GLY A 85 -2.72 -9.22 1.35
N GLY A 86 -1.84 -10.21 1.21
CA GLY A 86 -0.70 -10.41 2.12
C GLY A 86 -1.11 -10.91 3.52
N GLY A 87 -2.25 -11.61 3.65
CA GLY A 87 -2.74 -12.13 4.93
C GLY A 87 -3.70 -11.21 5.67
N LEU A 88 -4.05 -10.07 5.08
CA LEU A 88 -4.92 -9.07 5.71
C LEU A 88 -6.41 -9.40 5.61
N VAL A 89 -6.81 -10.21 4.62
CA VAL A 89 -8.22 -10.53 4.36
C VAL A 89 -8.40 -12.04 4.27
N GLU A 90 -9.32 -12.55 5.09
CA GLU A 90 -9.71 -13.94 5.12
C GLU A 90 -10.98 -14.15 4.29
N ILE A 91 -10.89 -15.00 3.27
CA ILE A 91 -12.01 -15.35 2.40
C ILE A 91 -12.31 -16.85 2.52
N PRO A 92 -13.57 -17.26 2.77
CA PRO A 92 -13.95 -18.67 2.72
C PRO A 92 -13.64 -19.28 1.35
N ARG A 93 -13.10 -20.50 1.33
CA ARG A 93 -12.95 -21.25 0.07
C ARG A 93 -14.31 -21.79 -0.34
N GLY A 94 -14.75 -21.41 -1.54
CA GLY A 94 -15.88 -22.05 -2.21
C GLY A 94 -15.41 -23.33 -2.90
N ARG A 95 -16.30 -24.32 -3.02
CA ARG A 95 -16.07 -25.50 -3.85
C ARG A 95 -16.21 -25.13 -5.32
N ASP A 96 -15.27 -25.56 -6.15
CA ASP A 96 -15.40 -25.46 -7.60
C ASP A 96 -16.56 -26.32 -8.11
N ILE A 97 -17.37 -25.76 -8.99
CA ILE A 97 -18.49 -26.47 -9.61
C ILE A 97 -17.92 -27.59 -10.50
N ASP A 98 -18.46 -28.80 -10.35
CA ASP A 98 -18.13 -29.90 -11.26
C ASP A 98 -18.66 -29.57 -12.67
N PRO A 99 -17.89 -29.82 -13.75
CA PRO A 99 -18.35 -29.59 -15.12
C PRO A 99 -19.77 -30.11 -15.41
N ARG A 100 -20.15 -31.27 -14.86
CA ARG A 100 -21.49 -31.85 -15.04
C ARG A 100 -22.57 -31.06 -14.31
N GLU A 101 -22.27 -30.55 -13.11
CA GLU A 101 -23.19 -29.71 -12.34
C GLU A 101 -23.39 -28.33 -13.00
N ALA A 102 -22.39 -27.84 -13.75
CA ALA A 102 -22.49 -26.57 -14.47
C ALA A 102 -23.39 -26.61 -15.72
N LEU A 103 -23.74 -27.80 -16.22
CA LEU A 103 -24.59 -27.94 -17.41
C LEU A 103 -26.01 -27.43 -17.17
N MET A 104 -26.46 -26.52 -18.03
CA MET A 104 -27.82 -26.02 -18.00
C MET A 104 -28.80 -27.06 -18.56
N THR A 105 -29.81 -27.43 -17.78
CA THR A 105 -30.85 -28.39 -18.21
C THR A 105 -31.70 -27.87 -19.38
N ASN A 106 -31.92 -26.55 -19.44
CA ASN A 106 -32.69 -25.91 -20.50
C ASN A 106 -32.04 -24.57 -20.90
N PRO A 107 -31.16 -24.55 -21.91
CA PRO A 107 -30.44 -23.35 -22.34
C PRO A 107 -31.37 -22.39 -23.08
N VAL A 108 -32.08 -21.55 -22.33
CA VAL A 108 -32.96 -20.50 -22.85
C VAL A 108 -32.60 -19.17 -22.22
N VAL A 109 -32.39 -18.14 -23.04
CA VAL A 109 -32.24 -16.76 -22.56
C VAL A 109 -33.63 -16.18 -22.24
N PRO A 110 -33.91 -15.84 -20.96
CA PRO A 110 -35.18 -15.23 -20.58
C PRO A 110 -35.37 -13.88 -21.29
N GLU A 111 -36.60 -13.55 -21.68
CA GLU A 111 -36.87 -12.28 -22.38
C GLU A 111 -36.30 -11.07 -21.65
N SER A 112 -36.40 -11.02 -20.32
CA SER A 112 -35.86 -9.94 -19.50
C SER A 112 -34.37 -9.65 -19.75
N LYS A 113 -33.59 -10.68 -20.14
CA LYS A 113 -32.15 -10.63 -20.39
C LYS A 113 -31.77 -10.52 -21.88
N ARG A 114 -32.73 -10.37 -22.79
CA ARG A 114 -32.47 -10.26 -24.24
C ARG A 114 -32.14 -8.83 -24.64
N PHE A 115 -30.87 -8.57 -24.94
CA PHE A 115 -30.38 -7.26 -25.38
C PHE A 115 -29.54 -7.41 -26.66
N CYS A 116 -29.56 -6.39 -27.51
CA CYS A 116 -28.72 -6.34 -28.69
C CYS A 116 -27.26 -6.21 -28.25
N TRP A 117 -26.39 -7.11 -28.75
CA TRP A 117 -24.97 -7.10 -28.44
C TRP A 117 -24.26 -5.82 -28.90
N ASN A 118 -24.71 -5.22 -30.00
CA ASN A 118 -24.10 -4.01 -30.56
C ASN A 118 -24.59 -2.73 -29.85
N CYS A 119 -25.90 -2.45 -29.86
CA CYS A 119 -26.43 -1.19 -29.33
C CYS A 119 -26.93 -1.25 -27.86
N GLY A 120 -26.98 -2.44 -27.24
CA GLY A 120 -27.44 -2.63 -25.86
C GLY A 120 -28.95 -2.49 -25.64
N LYS A 121 -29.75 -2.17 -26.67
CA LYS A 121 -31.20 -2.00 -26.52
C LYS A 121 -31.93 -3.36 -26.36
N PRO A 122 -33.09 -3.40 -25.68
CA PRO A 122 -33.91 -4.60 -25.60
C PRO A 122 -34.32 -5.13 -26.98
N VAL A 123 -34.17 -6.43 -27.21
CA VAL A 123 -34.58 -7.12 -28.46
C VAL A 123 -35.32 -8.43 -28.12
N GLY A 124 -36.02 -9.02 -29.09
CA GLY A 124 -36.71 -10.30 -28.91
C GLY A 124 -37.73 -10.32 -27.78
N ARG A 125 -38.41 -9.19 -27.53
CA ARG A 125 -39.38 -8.99 -26.44
C ARG A 125 -40.81 -9.21 -26.93
N SER A 126 -41.62 -9.88 -26.13
CA SER A 126 -43.06 -10.00 -26.38
C SER A 126 -43.76 -8.66 -26.26
N SER A 127 -44.70 -8.42 -27.17
CA SER A 127 -45.61 -7.26 -27.15
C SER A 127 -47.06 -7.76 -27.12
N LYS A 128 -48.04 -6.85 -26.94
CA LYS A 128 -49.46 -7.19 -27.00
C LYS A 128 -49.91 -7.84 -28.31
N LYS A 129 -49.12 -7.74 -29.39
CA LYS A 129 -49.46 -8.21 -30.74
C LYS A 129 -48.61 -9.37 -31.26
N ALA A 130 -47.44 -9.64 -30.66
CA ALA A 130 -46.51 -10.66 -31.15
C ALA A 130 -45.63 -11.19 -30.01
N LYS A 131 -45.35 -12.51 -30.03
CA LYS A 131 -44.38 -13.13 -29.13
C LYS A 131 -42.96 -12.68 -29.48
N GLY A 132 -42.11 -12.53 -28.47
CA GLY A 132 -40.71 -12.20 -28.65
C GLY A 132 -39.95 -13.33 -29.34
N THR A 133 -39.32 -13.05 -30.48
CA THR A 133 -38.52 -14.04 -31.21
C THR A 133 -37.18 -14.28 -30.50
N SER A 134 -36.67 -15.50 -30.59
CA SER A 134 -35.35 -15.88 -30.06
C SER A 134 -34.22 -15.54 -31.03
N GLU A 135 -34.54 -15.27 -32.30
CA GLU A 135 -33.61 -14.87 -33.34
C GLU A 135 -34.23 -13.76 -34.20
N GLY A 136 -33.39 -12.96 -34.86
CA GLY A 136 -33.82 -11.94 -35.81
C GLY A 136 -32.82 -10.79 -35.91
N TRP A 137 -33.31 -9.62 -36.32
CA TRP A 137 -32.51 -8.40 -36.45
C TRP A 137 -32.94 -7.33 -35.45
N CYS A 138 -31.98 -6.61 -34.89
CA CYS A 138 -32.26 -5.52 -33.97
C CYS A 138 -33.04 -4.42 -34.71
N PRO A 139 -34.25 -4.04 -34.26
CA PRO A 139 -35.04 -3.01 -34.94
C PRO A 139 -34.42 -1.61 -34.84
N SER A 140 -33.43 -1.41 -33.94
CA SER A 140 -32.79 -0.11 -33.75
C SER A 140 -31.50 0.08 -34.56
N CYS A 141 -30.70 -0.97 -34.77
CA CYS A 141 -29.40 -0.86 -35.43
C CYS A 141 -29.17 -1.88 -36.55
N GLY A 142 -30.14 -2.74 -36.85
CA GLY A 142 -30.05 -3.74 -37.92
C GLY A 142 -29.12 -4.92 -37.64
N SER A 143 -28.41 -4.95 -36.50
CA SER A 143 -27.51 -6.07 -36.18
C SER A 143 -28.28 -7.38 -35.95
N PRO A 144 -27.81 -8.51 -36.49
CA PRO A 144 -28.43 -9.81 -36.24
C PRO A 144 -28.25 -10.21 -34.76
N TYR A 145 -29.21 -10.94 -34.21
CA TYR A 145 -29.12 -11.57 -32.91
C TYR A 145 -29.69 -12.99 -32.95
N SER A 146 -29.04 -13.89 -32.22
CA SER A 146 -29.56 -15.22 -31.90
C SER A 146 -29.36 -15.49 -30.43
N PHE A 147 -30.41 -15.99 -29.77
CA PHE A 147 -30.37 -16.47 -28.39
C PHE A 147 -30.47 -18.00 -28.31
N LEU A 148 -30.35 -18.70 -29.45
CA LEU A 148 -30.35 -20.15 -29.52
C LEU A 148 -28.91 -20.70 -29.46
N PRO A 149 -28.70 -21.86 -28.80
CA PRO A 149 -27.44 -22.58 -28.88
C PRO A 149 -27.09 -22.91 -30.34
N GLN A 150 -25.86 -22.63 -30.73
CA GLN A 150 -25.29 -22.93 -32.05
C GLN A 150 -24.67 -24.34 -32.07
N LEU A 151 -24.25 -24.86 -30.92
CA LEU A 151 -23.78 -26.22 -30.73
C LEU A 151 -24.74 -26.98 -29.82
N ASN A 152 -25.00 -28.24 -30.14
CA ASN A 152 -25.92 -29.12 -29.42
C ASN A 152 -25.15 -30.23 -28.68
N PRO A 153 -25.69 -30.77 -27.59
CA PRO A 153 -25.14 -31.96 -26.95
C PRO A 153 -24.98 -33.11 -27.96
N GLY A 154 -23.78 -33.69 -28.02
CA GLY A 154 -23.41 -34.76 -28.95
C GLY A 154 -22.71 -34.29 -30.23
N ASP A 155 -22.69 -32.99 -30.52
CA ASP A 155 -21.92 -32.44 -31.64
C ASP A 155 -20.41 -32.65 -31.38
N ILE A 156 -19.67 -33.07 -32.42
CA ILE A 156 -18.20 -33.22 -32.34
C ILE A 156 -17.57 -32.10 -33.17
N VAL A 157 -16.94 -31.14 -32.50
CA VAL A 157 -16.25 -30.03 -33.14
C VAL A 157 -14.81 -30.44 -33.49
N ALA A 158 -14.40 -30.16 -34.72
CA ALA A 158 -13.07 -30.47 -35.25
C ALA A 158 -12.59 -31.92 -35.03
N ASN A 159 -13.52 -32.88 -34.98
CA ASN A 159 -13.25 -34.30 -34.65
C ASN A 159 -12.49 -34.53 -33.33
N GLN A 160 -12.58 -33.58 -32.39
CA GLN A 160 -11.81 -33.61 -31.13
C GLN A 160 -12.69 -33.31 -29.92
N TYR A 161 -13.58 -32.33 -30.02
CA TYR A 161 -14.32 -31.81 -28.87
C TYR A 161 -15.78 -32.25 -28.92
N GLU A 162 -16.17 -33.16 -28.02
CA GLU A 162 -17.56 -33.61 -27.90
C GLU A 162 -18.35 -32.66 -26.99
N VAL A 163 -19.31 -31.93 -27.55
CA VAL A 163 -20.12 -30.95 -26.84
C VAL A 163 -21.10 -31.65 -25.90
N LYS A 164 -21.13 -31.22 -24.64
CA LYS A 164 -22.05 -31.75 -23.61
C LYS A 164 -23.25 -30.83 -23.35
N GLY A 165 -23.12 -29.54 -23.62
CA GLY A 165 -24.20 -28.57 -23.49
C GLY A 165 -23.71 -27.18 -23.12
N CYS A 166 -24.62 -26.29 -22.77
CA CYS A 166 -24.30 -24.91 -22.39
C CYS A 166 -24.10 -24.76 -20.88
N ILE A 167 -23.15 -23.92 -20.48
CA ILE A 167 -22.88 -23.59 -19.07
C ILE A 167 -23.17 -22.11 -18.75
N ALA A 168 -23.08 -21.23 -19.74
CA ALA A 168 -23.36 -19.81 -19.58
C ALA A 168 -23.79 -19.16 -20.91
N HIS A 169 -24.34 -17.94 -20.82
CA HIS A 169 -24.65 -17.09 -21.97
C HIS A 169 -24.13 -15.68 -21.72
N GLY A 170 -23.33 -15.15 -22.64
CA GLY A 170 -22.67 -13.85 -22.54
C GLY A 170 -22.91 -12.95 -23.75
N GLY A 171 -22.03 -11.95 -23.91
CA GLY A 171 -22.08 -11.01 -25.03
C GLY A 171 -22.00 -11.72 -26.37
N LEU A 172 -20.98 -12.56 -26.57
CA LEU A 172 -20.68 -13.36 -27.78
C LEU A 172 -21.55 -14.62 -27.95
N GLY A 173 -22.67 -14.71 -27.22
CA GLY A 173 -23.58 -15.86 -27.26
C GLY A 173 -23.30 -16.90 -26.18
N TRP A 174 -23.66 -18.15 -26.48
CA TRP A 174 -23.55 -19.27 -25.55
C TRP A 174 -22.10 -19.73 -25.35
N VAL A 175 -21.83 -20.19 -24.14
CA VAL A 175 -20.58 -20.81 -23.70
C VAL A 175 -20.86 -22.29 -23.46
N TYR A 176 -20.10 -23.16 -24.10
CA TYR A 176 -20.36 -24.60 -24.14
C TYR A 176 -19.29 -25.36 -23.36
N LEU A 177 -19.72 -26.41 -22.67
CA LEU A 177 -18.82 -27.43 -22.14
C LEU A 177 -18.63 -28.52 -23.20
N ALA A 178 -17.39 -28.92 -23.41
CA ALA A 178 -17.04 -30.09 -24.22
C ALA A 178 -15.99 -30.95 -23.53
N VAL A 179 -15.81 -32.17 -24.05
CA VAL A 179 -14.76 -33.10 -23.65
C VAL A 179 -13.71 -33.14 -24.75
N ASP A 180 -12.44 -32.92 -24.37
CA ASP A 180 -11.30 -32.99 -25.28
C ASP A 180 -10.72 -34.42 -25.31
N HIS A 181 -11.06 -35.17 -26.36
CA HIS A 181 -10.65 -36.57 -26.50
C HIS A 181 -9.15 -36.77 -26.73
N ASN A 182 -8.40 -35.73 -27.11
CA ASN A 182 -6.96 -35.84 -27.31
C ASN A 182 -6.16 -35.74 -26.01
N VAL A 183 -6.80 -35.33 -24.90
CA VAL A 183 -6.14 -35.09 -23.61
C VAL A 183 -6.94 -35.71 -22.47
N ASN A 184 -7.01 -37.04 -22.46
CA ASN A 184 -7.65 -37.86 -21.40
C ASN A 184 -9.08 -37.40 -21.04
N ASP A 185 -9.90 -37.07 -22.04
CA ASP A 185 -11.28 -36.64 -21.86
C ASP A 185 -11.44 -35.47 -20.87
N ARG A 186 -10.47 -34.56 -20.83
CA ARG A 186 -10.54 -33.39 -19.95
C ARG A 186 -11.71 -32.46 -20.33
N PRO A 187 -12.37 -31.81 -19.36
CA PRO A 187 -13.38 -30.79 -19.63
C PRO A 187 -12.74 -29.52 -20.20
N VAL A 188 -13.31 -29.00 -21.28
CA VAL A 188 -12.91 -27.74 -21.91
C VAL A 188 -14.13 -26.87 -22.21
N VAL A 189 -13.90 -25.58 -22.41
CA VAL A 189 -14.95 -24.62 -22.73
C VAL A 189 -14.78 -24.10 -24.16
N LEU A 190 -15.88 -24.06 -24.92
CA LEU A 190 -15.94 -23.49 -26.27
C LEU A 190 -16.77 -22.20 -26.26
N LYS A 191 -16.28 -21.17 -26.95
CA LYS A 191 -16.96 -19.88 -27.10
C LYS A 191 -16.77 -19.32 -28.51
N GLY A 192 -17.79 -18.69 -29.08
CA GLY A 192 -17.71 -18.03 -30.38
C GLY A 192 -16.78 -16.80 -30.39
N LEU A 193 -16.05 -16.60 -31.48
CA LEU A 193 -15.11 -15.48 -31.64
C LEU A 193 -15.77 -14.17 -32.10
N VAL A 194 -16.79 -14.26 -32.95
CA VAL A 194 -17.51 -13.10 -33.51
C VAL A 194 -19.01 -13.42 -33.64
N HIS A 195 -19.87 -12.39 -33.54
CA HIS A 195 -21.32 -12.53 -33.63
C HIS A 195 -21.86 -12.84 -35.03
N SER A 196 -21.15 -12.39 -36.07
CA SER A 196 -21.54 -12.54 -37.46
C SER A 196 -20.34 -12.21 -38.35
N GLY A 197 -20.13 -12.99 -39.40
CA GLY A 197 -19.07 -12.77 -40.38
C GLY A 197 -19.11 -13.88 -41.42
N ASP A 198 -18.68 -13.58 -42.63
CA ASP A 198 -18.42 -14.60 -43.64
C ASP A 198 -17.17 -15.43 -43.26
N ALA A 199 -16.87 -16.46 -44.05
CA ALA A 199 -15.74 -17.34 -43.82
C ALA A 199 -14.41 -16.59 -43.67
N GLU A 200 -14.24 -15.51 -44.44
CA GLU A 200 -13.05 -14.67 -44.40
C GLU A 200 -12.95 -13.91 -43.07
N ALA A 201 -14.04 -13.30 -42.60
CA ALA A 201 -14.07 -12.63 -41.29
C ALA A 201 -13.80 -13.58 -40.12
N GLN A 202 -14.27 -14.84 -40.18
CA GLN A 202 -13.99 -15.85 -39.16
C GLN A 202 -12.52 -16.26 -39.16
N ALA A 203 -11.95 -16.52 -40.34
CA ALA A 203 -10.54 -16.88 -40.49
C ALA A 203 -9.61 -15.75 -40.02
N ILE A 204 -9.93 -14.49 -40.36
CA ILE A 204 -9.20 -13.31 -39.86
C ILE A 204 -9.30 -13.24 -38.33
N ALA A 205 -10.50 -13.39 -37.77
CA ALA A 205 -10.72 -13.33 -36.32
C ALA A 205 -9.94 -14.41 -35.54
N MET A 206 -9.74 -15.59 -36.13
CA MET A 206 -8.89 -16.66 -35.59
C MET A 206 -7.41 -16.32 -35.70
N ALA A 207 -6.94 -15.92 -36.88
CA ALA A 207 -5.55 -15.57 -37.12
C ALA A 207 -5.08 -14.41 -36.23
N GLU A 208 -5.94 -13.40 -36.03
CA GLU A 208 -5.66 -12.25 -35.16
C GLU A 208 -5.59 -12.61 -33.67
N ARG A 209 -6.14 -13.77 -33.26
CA ARG A 209 -6.19 -14.21 -31.85
C ARG A 209 -5.31 -15.40 -31.53
N GLN A 210 -4.67 -16.01 -32.52
CA GLN A 210 -3.83 -17.19 -32.33
C GLN A 210 -2.72 -16.98 -31.27
N PHE A 211 -2.20 -15.75 -31.16
CA PHE A 211 -1.18 -15.40 -30.17
C PHE A 211 -1.65 -15.59 -28.71
N LEU A 212 -2.96 -15.63 -28.44
CA LEU A 212 -3.49 -15.86 -27.10
C LEU A 212 -3.16 -17.27 -26.56
N ALA A 213 -2.84 -18.23 -27.43
CA ALA A 213 -2.37 -19.55 -27.00
C ALA A 213 -0.99 -19.51 -26.34
N GLU A 214 -0.20 -18.45 -26.58
CA GLU A 214 1.12 -18.25 -25.96
C GLU A 214 1.04 -17.53 -24.60
N VAL A 215 -0.13 -16.98 -24.25
CA VAL A 215 -0.37 -16.31 -22.98
C VAL A 215 -0.53 -17.36 -21.88
N VAL A 216 0.47 -17.45 -21.00
CA VAL A 216 0.48 -18.45 -19.92
C VAL A 216 0.76 -17.75 -18.58
N HIS A 217 -0.26 -17.71 -17.73
CA HIS A 217 -0.17 -17.14 -16.39
C HIS A 217 -1.17 -17.86 -15.46
N PRO A 218 -0.83 -18.16 -14.19
CA PRO A 218 -1.70 -18.93 -13.30
C PRO A 218 -3.11 -18.32 -13.10
N GLN A 219 -3.18 -16.98 -13.09
CA GLN A 219 -4.41 -16.21 -12.89
C GLN A 219 -5.11 -15.84 -14.21
N ILE A 220 -4.69 -16.42 -15.33
CA ILE A 220 -5.34 -16.24 -16.63
C ILE A 220 -5.82 -17.62 -17.10
N VAL A 221 -7.03 -17.67 -17.65
CA VAL A 221 -7.57 -18.89 -18.26
C VAL A 221 -6.66 -19.35 -19.40
N GLN A 222 -6.33 -20.63 -19.43
CA GLN A 222 -5.49 -21.16 -20.49
C GLN A 222 -6.28 -21.34 -21.79
N ILE A 223 -5.76 -20.82 -22.91
CA ILE A 223 -6.28 -21.08 -24.24
C ILE A 223 -5.59 -22.31 -24.82
N PHE A 224 -6.36 -23.33 -25.19
CA PHE A 224 -5.82 -24.56 -25.73
C PHE A 224 -5.78 -24.59 -27.24
N ASN A 225 -6.82 -24.05 -27.91
CA ASN A 225 -6.93 -24.16 -29.36
C ASN A 225 -7.91 -23.13 -29.95
N PHE A 226 -7.86 -22.98 -31.27
CA PHE A 226 -8.83 -22.27 -32.09
C PHE A 226 -9.34 -23.23 -33.16
N VAL A 227 -10.66 -23.38 -33.26
CA VAL A 227 -11.27 -24.37 -34.17
C VAL A 227 -12.41 -23.77 -34.98
N GLU A 228 -12.60 -24.31 -36.17
CA GLU A 228 -13.76 -24.01 -37.01
C GLU A 228 -14.82 -25.10 -36.86
N HIS A 229 -16.08 -24.68 -36.87
CA HIS A 229 -17.23 -25.56 -37.00
C HIS A 229 -18.16 -25.02 -38.08
N VAL A 230 -19.02 -25.87 -38.63
CA VAL A 230 -20.02 -25.45 -39.61
C VAL A 230 -21.37 -25.43 -38.90
N ASP A 231 -22.03 -24.27 -38.86
CA ASP A 231 -23.35 -24.14 -38.25
C ASP A 231 -24.42 -24.92 -39.03
N GLN A 232 -25.64 -24.99 -38.49
CA GLN A 232 -26.77 -25.69 -39.13
C GLN A 232 -27.16 -25.10 -40.50
N GLN A 233 -26.74 -23.88 -40.81
CA GLN A 233 -27.00 -23.20 -42.08
C GLN A 233 -25.86 -23.38 -43.09
N GLY A 234 -24.80 -24.10 -42.73
CA GLY A 234 -23.64 -24.35 -43.59
C GLY A 234 -22.57 -23.26 -43.52
N ASN A 235 -22.66 -22.32 -42.58
CA ASN A 235 -21.67 -21.25 -42.44
C ASN A 235 -20.56 -21.65 -41.46
N PRO A 236 -19.28 -21.32 -41.75
CA PRO A 236 -18.21 -21.53 -40.80
C PRO A 236 -18.36 -20.57 -39.60
N ILE A 237 -18.10 -21.10 -38.40
CA ILE A 237 -18.03 -20.37 -37.15
C ILE A 237 -16.68 -20.67 -36.47
N GLY A 238 -15.96 -19.60 -36.10
CA GLY A 238 -14.73 -19.71 -35.33
C GLY A 238 -15.01 -19.80 -33.83
N LEU A 239 -14.37 -20.77 -33.18
CA LEU A 239 -14.51 -21.07 -31.75
C LEU A 239 -13.14 -21.02 -31.08
N ILE A 240 -13.09 -20.42 -29.88
CA ILE A 240 -11.94 -20.52 -28.98
C ILE A 240 -12.18 -21.66 -27.99
N VAL A 241 -11.16 -22.49 -27.79
CA VAL A 241 -11.15 -23.61 -26.84
C VAL A 241 -10.27 -23.23 -25.65
N MET A 242 -10.82 -23.27 -24.45
CA MET A 242 -10.15 -22.83 -23.22
C MET A 242 -10.38 -23.77 -22.04
N GLU A 243 -9.57 -23.58 -21.00
CA GLU A 243 -9.69 -24.23 -19.70
C GLU A 243 -11.10 -24.07 -19.11
N TYR A 244 -11.65 -25.16 -18.55
CA TYR A 244 -12.84 -25.07 -17.72
C TYR A 244 -12.48 -24.54 -16.32
N VAL A 245 -13.06 -23.40 -15.95
CA VAL A 245 -12.89 -22.77 -14.64
C VAL A 245 -14.20 -22.90 -13.86
N GLY A 246 -14.21 -23.75 -12.83
CA GLY A 246 -15.40 -24.06 -12.02
C GLY A 246 -15.75 -23.01 -10.95
N GLY A 247 -15.07 -21.88 -10.93
CA GLY A 247 -15.24 -20.82 -9.92
C GLY A 247 -16.51 -19.99 -10.07
N GLN A 248 -16.74 -19.09 -9.11
CA GLN A 248 -17.84 -18.12 -9.16
C GLN A 248 -17.36 -16.77 -9.66
N PRO A 249 -18.07 -16.10 -10.59
CA PRO A 249 -17.72 -14.73 -10.97
C PRO A 249 -17.91 -13.77 -9.79
N LEU A 250 -17.10 -12.71 -9.70
CA LEU A 250 -17.25 -11.67 -8.66
C LEU A 250 -18.49 -10.78 -8.84
N ARG A 251 -19.36 -11.08 -9.81
CA ARG A 251 -20.62 -10.37 -10.03
C ARG A 251 -21.64 -10.76 -8.95
N HIS A 252 -22.10 -9.77 -8.19
CA HIS A 252 -23.11 -9.95 -7.14
C HIS A 252 -24.53 -9.57 -7.61
N GLY A 253 -25.53 -9.92 -6.79
CA GLY A 253 -26.92 -9.56 -7.01
C GLY A 253 -27.12 -8.04 -7.06
N LYS A 254 -28.24 -7.60 -7.64
CA LYS A 254 -28.55 -6.17 -7.72
C LYS A 254 -28.81 -5.62 -6.31
N GLY A 255 -27.92 -4.75 -5.83
CA GLY A 255 -27.98 -4.17 -4.48
C GLY A 255 -27.01 -4.81 -3.47
N GLU A 256 -26.32 -5.89 -3.86
CA GLU A 256 -25.26 -6.49 -3.07
C GLU A 256 -23.91 -5.87 -3.44
N LYS A 257 -23.14 -5.47 -2.44
CA LYS A 257 -21.79 -4.88 -2.58
C LYS A 257 -20.82 -5.60 -1.68
N LEU A 258 -19.59 -5.72 -2.16
CA LEU A 258 -18.51 -6.28 -1.37
C LEU A 258 -17.98 -5.25 -0.37
N PRO A 259 -17.55 -5.68 0.83
CA PRO A 259 -16.68 -4.87 1.66
C PRO A 259 -15.45 -4.41 0.86
N VAL A 260 -15.00 -3.19 1.12
CA VAL A 260 -13.87 -2.61 0.39
C VAL A 260 -12.62 -3.47 0.52
N ALA A 261 -12.34 -3.99 1.73
CA ALA A 261 -11.22 -4.88 1.99
C ALA A 261 -11.22 -6.12 1.07
N GLU A 262 -12.38 -6.77 0.90
CA GLU A 262 -12.49 -7.95 0.04
C GLU A 262 -12.28 -7.62 -1.43
N ALA A 263 -12.95 -6.58 -1.94
CA ALA A 263 -12.80 -6.15 -3.33
C ALA A 263 -11.35 -5.75 -3.65
N VAL A 264 -10.70 -5.03 -2.75
CA VAL A 264 -9.30 -4.66 -2.87
C VAL A 264 -8.39 -5.89 -2.87
N ALA A 265 -8.63 -6.85 -1.96
CA ALA A 265 -7.85 -8.09 -1.89
C ALA A 265 -7.97 -8.94 -3.16
N TYR A 266 -9.17 -9.02 -3.75
CA TYR A 266 -9.38 -9.69 -5.04
C TYR A 266 -8.61 -9.01 -6.17
N LEU A 267 -8.64 -7.69 -6.28
CA LEU A 267 -7.94 -6.99 -7.35
C LEU A 267 -6.42 -7.01 -7.15
N LEU A 268 -5.91 -6.98 -5.92
CA LEU A 268 -4.48 -7.19 -5.64
C LEU A 268 -3.99 -8.54 -6.15
N GLU A 269 -4.83 -9.58 -6.11
CA GLU A 269 -4.50 -10.87 -6.70
C GLU A 269 -4.47 -10.82 -8.23
N ILE A 270 -5.34 -10.06 -8.88
CA ILE A 270 -5.42 -10.00 -10.35
C ILE A 270 -4.38 -9.05 -11.00
N LEU A 271 -3.93 -8.00 -10.29
CA LEU A 271 -3.00 -7.01 -10.86
C LEU A 271 -1.69 -7.61 -11.45
N PRO A 272 -1.05 -8.63 -10.84
CA PRO A 272 0.08 -9.33 -11.44
C PRO A 272 -0.21 -9.94 -12.83
N ALA A 273 -1.42 -10.43 -13.07
CA ALA A 273 -1.82 -10.93 -14.39
C ALA A 273 -1.86 -9.82 -15.45
N LEU A 274 -2.31 -8.62 -15.07
CA LEU A 274 -2.31 -7.47 -15.97
C LEU A 274 -0.89 -6.95 -16.22
N SER A 275 -0.05 -6.88 -15.18
CA SER A 275 1.38 -6.59 -15.28
C SER A 275 2.07 -7.53 -16.28
N TYR A 276 1.81 -8.85 -16.18
CA TYR A 276 2.33 -9.83 -17.11
C TYR A 276 1.91 -9.52 -18.55
N LEU A 277 0.62 -9.27 -18.81
CA LEU A 277 0.14 -8.89 -20.15
C LEU A 277 0.85 -7.63 -20.67
N HIS A 278 0.98 -6.61 -19.82
CA HIS A 278 1.65 -5.35 -20.17
C HIS A 278 3.13 -5.58 -20.53
N SER A 279 3.82 -6.45 -19.81
CA SER A 279 5.24 -6.79 -20.03
C SER A 279 5.51 -7.43 -21.40
N ILE A 280 4.52 -8.12 -21.97
CA ILE A 280 4.58 -8.73 -23.30
C ILE A 280 3.86 -7.89 -24.37
N GLY A 281 3.52 -6.62 -24.06
CA GLY A 281 2.96 -5.67 -25.01
C GLY A 281 1.46 -5.84 -25.29
N LEU A 282 0.72 -6.48 -24.38
CA LEU A 282 -0.72 -6.72 -24.48
C LEU A 282 -1.50 -5.90 -23.44
N VAL A 283 -2.80 -5.73 -23.68
CA VAL A 283 -3.77 -5.03 -22.81
C VAL A 283 -5.02 -5.90 -22.70
N TYR A 284 -5.63 -5.96 -21.52
CA TYR A 284 -6.78 -6.84 -21.25
C TYR A 284 -8.11 -6.30 -21.79
N ASN A 285 -8.31 -4.98 -21.76
CA ASN A 285 -9.42 -4.20 -22.35
C ASN A 285 -10.83 -4.38 -21.76
N ASP A 286 -11.16 -5.53 -21.17
CA ASP A 286 -12.52 -5.81 -20.67
C ASP A 286 -12.54 -6.29 -19.21
N LEU A 287 -11.75 -5.65 -18.34
CA LEU A 287 -11.78 -5.96 -16.90
C LEU A 287 -13.08 -5.48 -16.27
N LYS A 288 -13.80 -6.41 -15.65
CA LYS A 288 -15.07 -6.20 -14.95
C LYS A 288 -15.38 -7.40 -14.04
N PRO A 289 -16.31 -7.27 -13.07
CA PRO A 289 -16.63 -8.34 -12.13
C PRO A 289 -17.03 -9.68 -12.79
N GLU A 290 -17.67 -9.64 -13.96
CA GLU A 290 -18.07 -10.84 -14.71
C GLU A 290 -16.90 -11.67 -15.24
N ASN A 291 -15.75 -11.04 -15.47
CA ASN A 291 -14.59 -11.67 -16.08
C ASN A 291 -13.54 -12.13 -15.06
N ILE A 292 -13.80 -11.93 -13.77
CA ILE A 292 -12.96 -12.37 -12.66
C ILE A 292 -13.69 -13.49 -11.94
N MET A 293 -13.14 -14.70 -12.00
CA MET A 293 -13.68 -15.87 -11.30
C MET A 293 -12.85 -16.22 -10.08
N LEU A 294 -13.57 -16.48 -8.99
CA LEU A 294 -13.06 -16.94 -7.72
C LEU A 294 -13.17 -18.48 -7.67
N THR A 295 -12.05 -19.18 -7.79
CA THR A 295 -12.00 -20.64 -7.64
C THR A 295 -11.71 -21.03 -6.18
N GLU A 296 -11.70 -22.33 -5.91
CA GLU A 296 -11.28 -22.90 -4.63
C GLU A 296 -9.84 -22.48 -4.26
N GLU A 297 -8.97 -22.36 -5.26
CA GLU A 297 -7.54 -22.09 -5.07
C GLU A 297 -7.17 -20.61 -5.23
N GLN A 298 -7.66 -19.95 -6.28
CA GLN A 298 -7.14 -18.66 -6.76
C GLN A 298 -8.21 -17.82 -7.48
N LEU A 299 -7.87 -16.59 -7.86
CA LEU A 299 -8.63 -15.80 -8.81
C LEU A 299 -8.10 -16.00 -10.25
N LYS A 300 -9.02 -16.06 -11.22
CA LYS A 300 -8.71 -16.20 -12.65
C LYS A 300 -9.47 -15.20 -13.51
N LEU A 301 -8.77 -14.62 -14.47
CA LEU A 301 -9.35 -13.90 -15.61
C LEU A 301 -9.80 -14.89 -16.67
N ILE A 302 -11.08 -14.84 -17.05
CA ILE A 302 -11.71 -15.91 -17.86
C ILE A 302 -12.12 -15.52 -19.28
N ASP A 303 -11.95 -14.25 -19.66
CA ASP A 303 -12.31 -13.79 -21.02
C ASP A 303 -11.15 -13.05 -21.67
N LEU A 304 -10.50 -13.67 -22.65
CA LEU A 304 -9.42 -13.05 -23.43
C LEU A 304 -9.89 -12.50 -24.79
N GLY A 305 -11.20 -12.51 -25.06
CA GLY A 305 -11.74 -12.13 -26.38
C GLY A 305 -11.47 -10.67 -26.78
N ALA A 306 -11.22 -9.80 -25.80
CA ALA A 306 -10.91 -8.38 -25.98
C ALA A 306 -9.41 -8.06 -25.92
N VAL A 307 -8.55 -9.02 -25.58
CA VAL A 307 -7.11 -8.79 -25.43
C VAL A 307 -6.51 -8.37 -26.77
N SER A 308 -5.69 -7.32 -26.74
CA SER A 308 -5.04 -6.78 -27.93
C SER A 308 -3.65 -6.24 -27.61
N ARG A 309 -2.88 -5.91 -28.66
CA ARG A 309 -1.60 -5.23 -28.50
C ARG A 309 -1.78 -3.79 -28.05
N ILE A 310 -0.82 -3.27 -27.31
CA ILE A 310 -0.75 -1.84 -26.96
C ILE A 310 -0.74 -0.99 -28.25
N ASN A 311 -1.50 0.11 -28.24
CA ASN A 311 -1.68 1.04 -29.36
C ASN A 311 -2.25 0.39 -30.64
N SER A 312 -2.91 -0.78 -30.54
CA SER A 312 -3.57 -1.38 -31.69
C SER A 312 -4.80 -0.57 -32.11
N PHE A 313 -4.99 -0.38 -33.41
CA PHE A 313 -6.17 0.24 -34.00
C PHE A 313 -6.99 -0.82 -34.77
N GLY A 314 -8.31 -0.70 -34.75
CA GLY A 314 -9.23 -1.68 -35.32
C GLY A 314 -10.52 -1.79 -34.52
N TYR A 315 -11.04 -3.01 -34.33
CA TYR A 315 -12.19 -3.25 -33.46
C TYR A 315 -11.78 -3.07 -31.99
N LEU A 316 -12.23 -1.97 -31.37
CA LEU A 316 -12.03 -1.71 -29.94
C LEU A 316 -13.12 -2.43 -29.15
N TYR A 317 -12.76 -3.54 -28.52
CA TYR A 317 -13.64 -4.30 -27.63
C TYR A 317 -13.60 -3.74 -26.21
N GLY A 318 -14.73 -3.80 -25.52
CA GLY A 318 -14.85 -3.37 -24.13
C GLY A 318 -16.29 -3.13 -23.73
N THR A 319 -16.55 -3.11 -22.42
CA THR A 319 -17.90 -2.87 -21.88
C THR A 319 -18.10 -1.39 -21.56
N PRO A 320 -19.07 -0.70 -22.20
CA PRO A 320 -19.40 0.68 -21.85
C PRO A 320 -19.78 0.83 -20.36
N GLY A 321 -19.20 1.84 -19.70
CA GLY A 321 -19.29 2.04 -18.25
C GLY A 321 -18.09 1.49 -17.47
N PHE A 322 -17.23 0.70 -18.12
CA PHE A 322 -15.93 0.27 -17.60
C PHE A 322 -14.76 0.75 -18.47
N GLN A 323 -14.95 0.77 -19.79
CA GLN A 323 -13.93 1.16 -20.77
C GLN A 323 -13.50 2.63 -20.63
N ALA A 324 -12.22 2.90 -20.80
CA ALA A 324 -11.65 4.24 -20.73
C ALA A 324 -12.17 5.16 -21.86
N PRO A 325 -12.48 6.43 -21.57
CA PRO A 325 -13.11 7.34 -22.53
C PRO A 325 -12.21 7.68 -23.74
N GLU A 326 -10.89 7.68 -23.55
CA GLU A 326 -9.92 8.06 -24.57
C GLU A 326 -9.49 6.91 -25.49
N ILE A 327 -9.97 5.68 -25.28
CA ILE A 327 -9.50 4.49 -26.01
C ILE A 327 -9.67 4.61 -27.54
N VAL A 328 -10.68 5.35 -28.00
CA VAL A 328 -10.90 5.62 -29.44
C VAL A 328 -9.79 6.50 -30.02
N ARG A 329 -9.18 7.36 -29.21
CA ARG A 329 -8.11 8.28 -29.59
C ARG A 329 -6.73 7.65 -29.44
N THR A 330 -6.48 6.93 -28.36
CA THR A 330 -5.15 6.39 -28.03
C THR A 330 -4.94 4.95 -28.51
N GLY A 331 -6.03 4.23 -28.79
CA GLY A 331 -6.01 2.76 -28.75
C GLY A 331 -5.86 2.24 -27.31
N PRO A 332 -5.80 0.90 -27.14
CA PRO A 332 -5.53 0.22 -25.88
C PRO A 332 -4.16 0.59 -25.30
N THR A 333 -4.10 0.92 -24.03
CA THR A 333 -2.84 1.21 -23.32
C THR A 333 -2.88 0.67 -21.89
N VAL A 334 -1.73 0.64 -21.21
CA VAL A 334 -1.67 0.38 -19.76
C VAL A 334 -2.63 1.29 -18.99
N ALA A 335 -2.71 2.58 -19.36
CA ALA A 335 -3.60 3.54 -18.72
C ALA A 335 -5.10 3.21 -18.92
N THR A 336 -5.48 2.59 -20.05
CA THR A 336 -6.87 2.16 -20.27
C THR A 336 -7.24 0.95 -19.39
N ASP A 337 -6.31 0.02 -19.17
CA ASP A 337 -6.53 -1.08 -18.23
C ASP A 337 -6.62 -0.58 -16.78
N ILE A 338 -5.75 0.35 -16.37
CA ILE A 338 -5.79 0.97 -15.03
C ILE A 338 -7.15 1.64 -14.77
N TYR A 339 -7.71 2.30 -15.78
CA TYR A 339 -9.08 2.83 -15.70
C TYR A 339 -10.10 1.73 -15.43
N THR A 340 -10.04 0.60 -16.16
CA THR A 340 -10.95 -0.53 -15.93
C THR A 340 -10.79 -1.16 -14.54
N VAL A 341 -9.59 -1.17 -13.95
CA VAL A 341 -9.37 -1.58 -12.54
C VAL A 341 -10.14 -0.66 -11.59
N GLY A 342 -9.99 0.66 -11.74
CA GLY A 342 -10.73 1.64 -10.94
C GLY A 342 -12.25 1.50 -11.08
N ARG A 343 -12.74 1.30 -12.30
CA ARG A 343 -14.17 1.05 -12.56
C ARG A 343 -14.66 -0.27 -11.98
N THR A 344 -13.84 -1.32 -12.01
CA THR A 344 -14.15 -2.63 -11.42
C THR A 344 -14.27 -2.53 -9.91
N LEU A 345 -13.30 -1.91 -9.23
CA LEU A 345 -13.37 -1.66 -7.79
C LEU A 345 -14.62 -0.85 -7.41
N ALA A 346 -14.90 0.22 -8.15
CA ALA A 346 -16.08 1.04 -7.93
C ALA A 346 -17.40 0.26 -8.13
N ALA A 347 -17.47 -0.61 -9.14
CA ALA A 347 -18.66 -1.42 -9.40
C ALA A 347 -18.91 -2.47 -8.29
N LEU A 348 -17.84 -3.05 -7.74
CA LEU A 348 -17.90 -4.04 -6.66
C LEU A 348 -18.32 -3.42 -5.31
N THR A 349 -17.88 -2.19 -5.04
CA THR A 349 -17.97 -1.59 -3.69
C THR A 349 -19.03 -0.49 -3.57
N LEU A 350 -19.36 0.22 -4.66
CA LEU A 350 -20.22 1.40 -4.63
C LEU A 350 -21.58 1.17 -5.28
N ASN A 351 -22.56 1.96 -4.87
CA ASN A 351 -23.87 2.02 -5.49
C ASN A 351 -23.87 2.96 -6.70
N LEU A 352 -23.14 2.57 -7.75
CA LEU A 352 -23.02 3.34 -8.98
C LEU A 352 -24.37 3.53 -9.69
N GLN A 353 -24.61 4.75 -10.17
CA GLN A 353 -25.79 5.06 -10.97
C GLN A 353 -25.72 4.35 -12.32
N THR A 354 -26.86 3.82 -12.78
CA THR A 354 -26.98 3.16 -14.08
C THR A 354 -27.94 3.91 -15.00
N ARG A 355 -27.53 4.15 -16.25
CA ARG A 355 -28.38 4.68 -17.32
C ARG A 355 -28.33 3.74 -18.52
N ASN A 356 -29.49 3.31 -19.02
CA ASN A 356 -29.60 2.34 -20.12
C ASN A 356 -28.82 1.02 -19.87
N GLY A 357 -28.79 0.55 -18.61
CA GLY A 357 -28.09 -0.68 -18.23
C GLY A 357 -26.56 -0.56 -18.16
N ARG A 358 -26.01 0.66 -18.24
CA ARG A 358 -24.56 0.95 -18.15
C ARG A 358 -24.29 1.84 -16.94
N TYR A 359 -23.15 1.67 -16.28
CA TYR A 359 -22.73 2.60 -15.23
C TYR A 359 -22.39 3.97 -15.83
N VAL A 360 -22.80 5.02 -15.13
CA VAL A 360 -22.44 6.40 -15.49
C VAL A 360 -20.97 6.65 -15.13
N ASP A 361 -20.30 7.49 -15.90
CA ASP A 361 -18.89 7.85 -15.68
C ASP A 361 -18.69 8.62 -14.36
N GLY A 362 -17.47 8.60 -13.84
CA GLY A 362 -17.11 9.22 -12.57
C GLY A 362 -17.55 8.41 -11.34
N LEU A 363 -17.48 9.04 -10.17
CA LEU A 363 -17.90 8.50 -8.87
C LEU A 363 -19.08 9.30 -8.33
N PRO A 364 -19.98 8.69 -7.54
CA PRO A 364 -21.01 9.42 -6.80
C PRO A 364 -20.40 10.45 -5.83
N GLU A 365 -20.95 11.67 -5.80
CA GLU A 365 -20.43 12.77 -4.97
C GLU A 365 -20.58 12.52 -3.45
N HIS A 366 -21.69 11.89 -3.04
CA HIS A 366 -22.04 11.66 -1.63
C HIS A 366 -22.25 10.18 -1.32
N ASP A 367 -21.20 9.38 -1.52
CA ASP A 367 -21.23 7.95 -1.19
C ASP A 367 -20.61 7.68 0.20
N PRO A 368 -21.35 7.04 1.13
CA PRO A 368 -20.86 6.75 2.48
C PRO A 368 -19.56 5.96 2.54
N VAL A 369 -19.33 5.04 1.58
CA VAL A 369 -18.10 4.25 1.50
C VAL A 369 -16.91 5.17 1.19
N LEU A 370 -17.09 6.09 0.24
CA LEU A 370 -16.06 7.05 -0.14
C LEU A 370 -15.80 8.10 0.94
N THR A 371 -16.79 8.43 1.77
CA THR A 371 -16.62 9.31 2.93
C THR A 371 -15.83 8.63 4.04
N THR A 372 -16.09 7.34 4.28
CA THR A 372 -15.43 6.54 5.32
C THR A 372 -13.96 6.25 4.96
N TYR A 373 -13.71 5.85 3.71
CA TYR A 373 -12.37 5.45 3.26
C TYR A 373 -11.78 6.51 2.29
N ASP A 374 -11.21 7.59 2.82
CA ASP A 374 -10.64 8.70 2.03
C ASP A 374 -9.59 8.25 1.01
N SER A 375 -8.63 7.43 1.43
CA SER A 375 -7.57 6.97 0.54
C SER A 375 -8.07 6.03 -0.56
N PHE A 376 -9.10 5.23 -0.29
CA PHE A 376 -9.78 4.45 -1.32
C PHE A 376 -10.48 5.37 -2.35
N ARG A 377 -11.15 6.44 -1.89
CA ARG A 377 -11.73 7.45 -2.77
C ARG A 377 -10.69 8.11 -3.66
N ARG A 378 -9.54 8.53 -3.11
CA ARG A 378 -8.43 9.14 -3.88
C ARG A 378 -7.84 8.16 -4.90
N LEU A 379 -7.63 6.90 -4.50
CA LEU A 379 -7.17 5.84 -5.39
C LEU A 379 -8.11 5.62 -6.57
N LEU A 380 -9.42 5.54 -6.31
CA LEU A 380 -10.41 5.41 -7.38
C LEU A 380 -10.38 6.61 -8.33
N ARG A 381 -10.34 7.84 -7.79
CA ARG A 381 -10.25 9.07 -8.60
C ARG A 381 -9.01 9.08 -9.49
N ARG A 382 -7.83 8.74 -8.95
CA ARG A 382 -6.60 8.66 -9.74
C ARG A 382 -6.70 7.59 -10.82
N ALA A 383 -7.21 6.40 -10.49
CA ALA A 383 -7.36 5.32 -11.47
C ALA A 383 -8.29 5.68 -12.63
N ILE A 384 -9.38 6.42 -12.36
CA ILE A 384 -10.40 6.76 -13.36
C ILE A 384 -10.27 8.18 -13.94
N ASP A 385 -9.13 8.86 -13.74
CA ASP A 385 -8.94 10.23 -14.22
C ASP A 385 -9.18 10.30 -15.74
N PRO A 386 -9.94 11.28 -16.26
CA PRO A 386 -10.15 11.44 -17.70
C PRO A 386 -8.86 11.63 -18.50
N ASP A 387 -7.81 12.22 -17.91
CA ASP A 387 -6.49 12.32 -18.52
C ASP A 387 -5.68 11.05 -18.18
N PRO A 388 -5.34 10.20 -19.17
CA PRO A 388 -4.57 8.97 -18.91
C PRO A 388 -3.20 9.22 -18.26
N ARG A 389 -2.63 10.43 -18.42
CA ARG A 389 -1.32 10.79 -17.84
C ARG A 389 -1.36 11.03 -16.33
N ARG A 390 -2.56 11.24 -15.76
CA ARG A 390 -2.76 11.45 -14.32
C ARG A 390 -3.02 10.15 -13.56
N ARG A 391 -3.27 9.05 -14.28
CA ARG A 391 -3.49 7.72 -13.70
C ARG A 391 -2.17 7.16 -13.14
N PHE A 392 -2.25 5.96 -12.56
CA PHE A 392 -1.04 5.21 -12.22
C PHE A 392 -0.24 4.89 -13.51
N CYS A 393 1.09 4.92 -13.45
CA CYS A 393 1.93 4.65 -14.61
C CYS A 393 1.99 3.15 -14.94
N SER A 394 1.82 2.29 -13.93
CA SER A 394 1.81 0.84 -14.09
C SER A 394 0.87 0.15 -13.10
N THR A 395 0.61 -1.13 -13.33
CA THR A 395 -0.20 -1.96 -12.42
C THR A 395 0.54 -2.31 -11.13
N GLU A 396 1.87 -2.37 -11.16
CA GLU A 396 2.71 -2.54 -9.97
C GLU A 396 2.65 -1.30 -9.07
N GLU A 397 2.73 -0.10 -9.65
CA GLU A 397 2.57 1.15 -8.90
C GLU A 397 1.19 1.19 -8.23
N MET A 398 0.14 0.88 -9.00
CA MET A 398 -1.22 0.80 -8.47
C MET A 398 -1.34 -0.25 -7.37
N SER A 399 -0.72 -1.43 -7.53
CA SER A 399 -0.73 -2.51 -6.54
C SER A 399 -0.10 -2.10 -5.21
N ALA A 400 1.06 -1.41 -5.26
CA ALA A 400 1.72 -0.90 -4.07
C ALA A 400 0.83 0.09 -3.30
N GLN A 401 0.20 1.03 -4.01
CA GLN A 401 -0.71 2.00 -3.41
C GLN A 401 -1.99 1.35 -2.89
N LEU A 402 -2.53 0.38 -3.63
CA LEU A 402 -3.72 -0.37 -3.25
C LEU A 402 -3.49 -1.23 -1.98
N MET A 403 -2.27 -1.75 -1.79
CA MET A 403 -1.87 -2.44 -0.55
C MET A 403 -1.83 -1.48 0.66
N GLY A 404 -1.33 -0.25 0.47
CA GLY A 404 -1.38 0.79 1.50
C GLY A 404 -2.82 1.11 1.91
N VAL A 405 -3.70 1.31 0.91
CA VAL A 405 -5.14 1.51 1.13
C VAL A 405 -5.78 0.31 1.84
N LEU A 406 -5.43 -0.92 1.49
CA LEU A 406 -5.96 -2.11 2.15
C LEU A 406 -5.61 -2.14 3.64
N ARG A 407 -4.36 -1.81 4.00
CA ARG A 407 -3.92 -1.74 5.39
C ARG A 407 -4.74 -0.73 6.18
N GLU A 408 -5.01 0.45 5.61
CA GLU A 408 -5.83 1.48 6.23
C GLU A 408 -7.28 1.03 6.44
N VAL A 409 -7.90 0.44 5.40
CA VAL A 409 -9.28 -0.07 5.48
C VAL A 409 -9.39 -1.16 6.56
N VAL A 410 -8.50 -2.16 6.53
CA VAL A 410 -8.54 -3.27 7.49
C VAL A 410 -8.22 -2.78 8.90
N ALA A 411 -7.29 -1.84 9.06
CA ALA A 411 -6.99 -1.25 10.37
C ALA A 411 -8.19 -0.48 10.94
N TYR A 412 -8.89 0.28 10.10
CA TYR A 412 -10.10 1.00 10.48
C TYR A 412 -11.22 0.04 10.90
N ASP A 413 -11.50 -0.99 10.09
CA ASP A 413 -12.61 -1.91 10.32
C ASP A 413 -12.37 -2.86 11.51
N SER A 414 -11.12 -3.32 11.70
CA SER A 414 -10.77 -4.27 12.76
C SER A 414 -10.31 -3.62 14.07
N GLY A 415 -9.93 -2.34 14.04
CA GLY A 415 -9.29 -1.65 15.17
C GLY A 415 -7.88 -2.16 15.49
N VAL A 416 -7.26 -2.94 14.60
CA VAL A 416 -5.92 -3.51 14.78
C VAL A 416 -4.96 -2.90 13.75
N PRO A 417 -3.85 -2.25 14.19
CA PRO A 417 -2.86 -1.68 13.28
C PRO A 417 -2.29 -2.70 12.29
N ARG A 418 -2.10 -2.26 11.04
CA ARG A 418 -1.57 -3.05 9.93
C ARG A 418 -0.33 -2.36 9.34
N PRO A 419 0.80 -2.33 10.08
CA PRO A 419 1.99 -1.64 9.64
C PRO A 419 2.55 -2.27 8.35
N GLY A 420 3.16 -1.43 7.52
CA GLY A 420 3.80 -1.84 6.28
C GLY A 420 4.95 -0.93 5.92
N LEU A 421 5.97 -1.49 5.28
CA LEU A 421 7.03 -0.69 4.69
C LEU A 421 6.52 -0.09 3.38
N SER A 422 6.73 1.22 3.25
CA SER A 422 6.42 1.96 2.04
C SER A 422 7.48 1.69 0.97
N THR A 423 7.06 1.70 -0.30
CA THR A 423 7.96 1.62 -1.47
C THR A 423 8.26 2.99 -2.07
N ILE A 424 7.68 4.07 -1.54
CA ILE A 424 7.78 5.44 -2.09
C ILE A 424 8.55 6.35 -1.13
N PHE A 425 8.29 6.24 0.17
CA PHE A 425 8.90 6.99 1.27
C PHE A 425 9.71 6.11 2.22
N SER A 426 10.72 6.71 2.87
CA SER A 426 11.45 6.12 3.98
C SER A 426 10.54 5.89 5.21
N PRO A 427 10.95 5.10 6.21
CA PRO A 427 10.37 5.20 7.55
C PRO A 427 10.57 6.61 8.16
N SER A 428 9.83 6.92 9.22
CA SER A 428 10.03 8.16 9.98
C SER A 428 11.46 8.22 10.51
N ARG A 429 12.11 9.37 10.35
CA ARG A 429 13.54 9.56 10.68
C ARG A 429 13.74 9.90 12.16
N SER A 430 12.73 10.52 12.75
CA SER A 430 12.64 10.87 14.16
C SER A 430 11.17 10.98 14.55
N THR A 431 10.91 11.46 15.76
CA THR A 431 9.59 11.84 16.27
C THR A 431 9.51 13.34 16.46
N PHE A 432 8.30 13.91 16.40
CA PHE A 432 8.04 15.32 16.69
C PHE A 432 6.86 15.45 17.65
N GLY A 433 6.85 16.54 18.43
CA GLY A 433 5.73 16.89 19.30
C GLY A 433 5.54 15.96 20.50
N VAL A 434 6.52 15.12 20.84
CA VAL A 434 6.39 14.11 21.89
C VAL A 434 6.45 14.72 23.29
N ASP A 435 7.41 15.62 23.51
CA ASP A 435 7.69 16.16 24.84
C ASP A 435 6.95 17.47 25.15
N LEU A 436 6.16 18.02 24.23
CA LEU A 436 5.59 19.38 24.35
C LEU A 436 4.83 19.61 25.65
N LEU A 437 3.87 18.73 25.97
CA LEU A 437 2.99 18.92 27.12
C LEU A 437 3.71 18.67 28.46
N VAL A 438 4.62 17.70 28.49
CA VAL A 438 5.39 17.38 29.69
C VAL A 438 6.52 18.38 29.93
N ALA A 439 7.05 19.02 28.87
CA ALA A 439 8.06 20.06 28.99
C ALA A 439 7.54 21.28 29.78
N HIS A 440 6.24 21.60 29.69
CA HIS A 440 5.63 22.64 30.52
C HIS A 440 5.75 22.38 32.04
N THR A 441 5.99 21.14 32.44
CA THR A 441 6.22 20.76 33.83
C THR A 441 7.69 20.87 34.26
N ASP A 442 8.61 21.16 33.35
CA ASP A 442 10.04 21.33 33.65
C ASP A 442 10.29 22.58 34.53
N VAL A 443 9.31 23.50 34.63
CA VAL A 443 9.31 24.62 35.59
C VAL A 443 9.49 24.18 37.04
N TYR A 444 9.01 22.97 37.39
CA TYR A 444 9.20 22.40 38.72
C TYR A 444 10.66 22.04 38.98
N LEU A 445 11.43 21.73 37.93
CA LEU A 445 12.83 21.33 38.02
C LEU A 445 13.78 22.53 38.03
N ASP A 446 13.59 23.53 37.16
CA ASP A 446 14.56 24.61 36.96
C ASP A 446 14.05 26.04 37.25
N GLY A 447 12.73 26.22 37.39
CA GLY A 447 12.08 27.49 37.66
C GLY A 447 11.95 28.41 36.46
N GLN A 448 12.19 27.91 35.25
CA GLN A 448 12.07 28.65 34.00
C GLN A 448 10.66 28.51 33.41
N VAL A 449 10.27 29.50 32.61
CA VAL A 449 8.99 29.44 31.89
C VAL A 449 9.17 28.52 30.70
N HIS A 450 8.47 27.40 30.72
CA HIS A 450 8.42 26.41 29.65
C HIS A 450 7.11 26.58 28.88
N SER A 451 7.22 27.05 27.63
CA SER A 451 6.09 27.26 26.72
C SER A 451 6.42 26.72 25.32
N GLU A 452 6.97 25.50 25.30
CA GLU A 452 7.34 24.80 24.08
C GLU A 452 6.11 24.65 23.18
N LYS A 453 6.31 24.95 21.90
CA LYS A 453 5.33 24.79 20.84
C LYS A 453 5.93 23.88 19.78
N LEU A 454 5.05 23.19 19.06
CA LEU A 454 5.46 22.45 17.88
C LEU A 454 6.12 23.42 16.89
N THR A 455 7.23 22.99 16.28
CA THR A 455 7.96 23.81 15.30
C THR A 455 8.08 23.10 13.97
N ALA A 456 8.02 23.85 12.87
CA ALA A 456 8.23 23.31 11.53
C ALA A 456 9.58 22.57 11.42
N ARG A 457 10.63 23.08 12.05
CA ARG A 457 11.97 22.45 12.03
C ARG A 457 11.96 21.05 12.64
N GLU A 458 11.30 20.87 13.78
CA GLU A 458 11.16 19.56 14.43
C GLU A 458 10.42 18.58 13.51
N ILE A 459 9.32 19.03 12.89
CA ILE A 459 8.55 18.22 11.94
C ILE A 459 9.41 17.82 10.74
N VAL A 460 10.06 18.77 10.06
CA VAL A 460 10.85 18.50 8.85
C VAL A 460 11.93 17.45 9.10
N THR A 461 12.67 17.56 10.21
CA THR A 461 13.73 16.60 10.54
C THR A 461 13.21 15.19 10.88
N ALA A 462 11.94 15.08 11.27
CA ALA A 462 11.29 13.82 11.63
C ALA A 462 10.50 13.17 10.47
N LEU A 463 9.97 13.96 9.54
CA LEU A 463 9.17 13.50 8.41
C LEU A 463 9.92 12.45 7.57
N GLN A 464 9.15 11.53 7.01
CA GLN A 464 9.63 10.61 5.98
C GLN A 464 10.11 11.39 4.76
N VAL A 465 11.01 10.79 3.98
CA VAL A 465 11.53 11.39 2.74
C VAL A 465 11.28 10.45 1.56
N PRO A 466 11.09 10.98 0.34
CA PRO A 466 11.05 10.18 -0.88
C PRO A 466 12.27 9.27 -0.99
N LEU A 467 12.05 8.01 -1.37
CA LEU A 467 13.13 7.09 -1.69
C LEU A 467 13.81 7.50 -3.00
N VAL A 468 15.13 7.32 -3.02
CA VAL A 468 15.98 7.56 -4.20
C VAL A 468 15.59 6.61 -5.31
N ASP A 469 15.39 7.12 -6.52
CA ASP A 469 15.20 6.29 -7.70
C ASP A 469 16.46 5.45 -7.99
N PRO A 470 16.39 4.11 -7.96
CA PRO A 470 17.54 3.26 -8.23
C PRO A 470 18.03 3.34 -9.68
N ALA A 471 17.25 3.89 -10.60
CA ALA A 471 17.63 4.11 -11.99
C ALA A 471 18.44 5.41 -12.21
N ASP A 472 18.54 6.29 -11.21
CA ASP A 472 19.32 7.52 -11.32
C ASP A 472 20.83 7.24 -11.29
N VAL A 473 21.59 7.95 -12.11
CA VAL A 473 23.05 7.78 -12.24
C VAL A 473 23.82 8.02 -10.93
N ALA A 474 23.27 8.82 -10.01
CA ALA A 474 23.89 9.10 -8.72
C ALA A 474 23.46 8.12 -7.61
N ALA A 475 22.55 7.18 -7.87
CA ALA A 475 22.00 6.28 -6.84
C ALA A 475 23.09 5.54 -6.02
N PRO A 476 24.18 5.00 -6.60
CA PRO A 476 25.24 4.34 -5.83
C PRO A 476 25.96 5.29 -4.86
N VAL A 477 26.25 6.51 -5.28
CA VAL A 477 26.90 7.53 -4.44
C VAL A 477 25.97 7.99 -3.32
N LEU A 478 24.68 8.14 -3.62
CA LEU A 478 23.67 8.53 -2.65
C LEU A 478 23.48 7.47 -1.57
N GLN A 479 23.55 6.19 -1.93
CA GLN A 479 23.45 5.09 -0.96
C GLN A 479 24.56 5.14 0.11
N ALA A 480 25.77 5.55 -0.28
CA ALA A 480 26.89 5.72 0.65
C ALA A 480 26.72 6.90 1.64
N THR A 481 25.86 7.87 1.31
CA THR A 481 25.63 9.08 2.13
C THR A 481 24.35 9.02 2.98
N VAL A 482 23.59 7.92 2.93
CA VAL A 482 22.29 7.77 3.63
C VAL A 482 22.39 8.00 5.14
N LEU A 483 23.51 7.64 5.78
CA LEU A 483 23.73 7.77 7.22
C LEU A 483 24.46 9.05 7.63
N SER A 484 24.86 9.88 6.66
CA SER A 484 25.62 11.10 6.91
C SER A 484 24.74 12.21 7.50
N GLN A 485 25.32 13.01 8.38
CA GLN A 485 24.66 14.23 8.90
C GLN A 485 24.53 15.28 7.78
N PRO A 486 23.53 16.19 7.82
CA PRO A 486 23.23 17.09 6.70
C PRO A 486 24.43 17.88 6.15
N VAL A 487 25.31 18.39 7.02
CA VAL A 487 26.52 19.12 6.60
C VAL A 487 27.51 18.19 5.89
N GLN A 488 27.75 17.00 6.45
CA GLN A 488 28.64 16.00 5.85
C GLN A 488 28.08 15.51 4.51
N THR A 489 26.77 15.34 4.40
CA THR A 489 26.11 15.03 3.12
C THR A 489 26.40 16.11 2.08
N LEU A 490 26.23 17.40 2.40
CA LEU A 490 26.54 18.49 1.47
C LEU A 490 28.01 18.52 1.05
N ASP A 491 28.93 18.26 1.98
CA ASP A 491 30.37 18.21 1.68
C ASP A 491 30.71 17.02 0.78
N SER A 492 30.17 15.84 1.06
CA SER A 492 30.35 14.63 0.25
C SER A 492 29.76 14.80 -1.15
N LEU A 493 28.57 15.38 -1.29
CA LEU A 493 27.94 15.62 -2.59
C LEU A 493 28.69 16.68 -3.40
N ARG A 494 29.17 17.74 -2.74
CA ARG A 494 30.04 18.75 -3.37
C ARG A 494 31.33 18.10 -3.85
N ALA A 495 31.96 17.25 -3.04
CA ALA A 495 33.16 16.51 -3.43
C ALA A 495 32.88 15.57 -4.61
N ALA A 496 31.76 14.83 -4.60
CA ALA A 496 31.38 13.95 -5.72
C ALA A 496 31.12 14.72 -7.02
N ARG A 497 30.59 15.96 -6.94
CA ARG A 497 30.33 16.79 -8.13
C ARG A 497 31.59 17.47 -8.69
N HIS A 498 32.54 17.82 -7.83
CA HIS A 498 33.79 18.49 -8.23
C HIS A 498 34.97 17.52 -8.39
N GLY A 499 34.82 16.27 -7.95
CA GLY A 499 35.75 15.17 -8.16
C GLY A 499 35.65 14.67 -9.59
N THR A 500 36.68 14.97 -10.38
CA THR A 500 36.97 14.35 -11.67
C THR A 500 37.03 12.82 -11.55
N LEU A 501 36.23 12.12 -12.37
CA LEU A 501 36.42 10.72 -12.76
C LEU A 501 36.58 9.72 -11.60
N ASP A 502 35.46 9.15 -11.12
CA ASP A 502 35.53 7.75 -10.70
C ASP A 502 35.71 6.88 -11.97
N ALA A 503 36.40 5.76 -11.83
CA ALA A 503 37.02 4.94 -12.89
C ALA A 503 36.12 4.46 -14.05
N ASP A 504 34.80 4.77 -14.03
CA ASP A 504 33.78 4.32 -14.97
C ASP A 504 33.18 5.45 -15.85
N GLY A 505 33.62 6.71 -15.73
CA GLY A 505 33.31 7.77 -16.71
C GLY A 505 31.85 8.26 -16.74
N VAL A 506 31.09 8.11 -15.64
CA VAL A 506 29.67 8.54 -15.57
C VAL A 506 29.56 10.02 -15.21
N GLU A 507 28.89 10.80 -16.07
CA GLU A 507 28.65 12.23 -15.86
C GLU A 507 27.47 12.44 -14.90
N VAL A 508 27.76 12.72 -13.62
CA VAL A 508 26.73 12.88 -12.56
C VAL A 508 25.91 14.19 -12.71
N SER A 509 26.26 15.04 -13.68
CA SER A 509 25.58 16.31 -13.98
C SER A 509 24.13 16.12 -14.43
N GLU A 510 23.80 14.96 -15.02
CA GLU A 510 22.45 14.63 -15.46
C GLU A 510 21.53 14.12 -14.34
N SER A 511 22.09 13.79 -13.16
CA SER A 511 21.32 13.27 -12.02
C SER A 511 20.23 14.24 -11.56
N VAL A 512 19.04 13.70 -11.30
CA VAL A 512 17.92 14.39 -10.66
C VAL A 512 17.96 14.18 -9.15
N GLU A 513 18.38 13.00 -8.69
CA GLU A 513 18.41 12.64 -7.27
C GLU A 513 19.52 13.36 -6.48
N LEU A 514 20.66 13.68 -7.10
CA LEU A 514 21.75 14.39 -6.41
C LEU A 514 21.32 15.80 -5.96
N PRO A 515 20.76 16.67 -6.82
CA PRO A 515 20.22 17.96 -6.38
C PRO A 515 19.10 17.81 -5.33
N LEU A 516 18.24 16.79 -5.42
CA LEU A 516 17.19 16.54 -4.43
C LEU A 516 17.76 16.17 -3.06
N MET A 517 18.85 15.41 -3.02
CA MET A 517 19.55 15.11 -1.76
C MET A 517 20.21 16.37 -1.16
N GLU A 518 20.77 17.26 -1.99
CA GLU A 518 21.27 18.57 -1.52
C GLU A 518 20.14 19.43 -0.94
N VAL A 519 18.98 19.49 -1.62
CA VAL A 519 17.78 20.19 -1.15
C VAL A 519 17.34 19.65 0.20
N ARG A 520 17.24 18.32 0.34
CA ARG A 520 16.89 17.68 1.62
C ARG A 520 17.83 18.11 2.74
N ALA A 521 19.14 18.03 2.53
CA ALA A 521 20.13 18.41 3.53
C ALA A 521 20.03 19.90 3.91
N LEU A 522 19.75 20.78 2.95
CA LEU A 522 19.53 22.21 3.21
C LEU A 522 18.25 22.47 4.01
N LEU A 523 17.16 21.75 3.72
CA LEU A 523 15.91 21.85 4.47
C LEU A 523 16.07 21.35 5.91
N ASP A 524 16.80 20.25 6.13
CA ASP A 524 17.13 19.76 7.48
C ASP A 524 17.96 20.78 8.28
N LEU A 525 18.78 21.59 7.59
CA LEU A 525 19.54 22.70 8.18
C LEU A 525 18.73 23.99 8.34
N GLY A 526 17.53 24.07 7.76
CA GLY A 526 16.69 25.27 7.73
C GLY A 526 17.11 26.34 6.71
N ASP A 527 18.01 26.03 5.77
CA ASP A 527 18.44 26.95 4.69
C ASP A 527 17.46 26.90 3.51
N VAL A 528 16.24 27.41 3.76
CA VAL A 528 15.14 27.34 2.80
C VAL A 528 15.46 28.11 1.52
N ALA A 529 16.11 29.27 1.62
CA ALA A 529 16.42 30.11 0.45
C ALA A 529 17.39 29.44 -0.55
N LYS A 530 18.33 28.61 -0.07
CA LYS A 530 19.16 27.79 -0.99
C LYS A 530 18.41 26.58 -1.52
N ALA A 531 17.59 25.94 -0.68
CA ALA A 531 16.78 24.79 -1.08
C ALA A 531 15.80 25.16 -2.21
N THR A 532 15.04 26.25 -2.05
CA THR A 532 14.07 26.72 -3.05
C THR A 532 14.72 27.06 -4.38
N ARG A 533 15.85 27.78 -4.38
CA ARG A 533 16.58 28.07 -5.63
C ARG A 533 17.00 26.80 -6.36
N LYS A 534 17.50 25.80 -5.63
CA LYS A 534 17.86 24.50 -6.22
C LYS A 534 16.66 23.74 -6.77
N LEU A 535 15.51 23.83 -6.11
CA LEU A 535 14.26 23.25 -6.60
C LEU A 535 13.80 23.93 -7.88
N GLU A 536 13.86 25.26 -7.95
CA GLU A 536 13.51 26.04 -9.14
C GLU A 536 14.45 25.70 -10.31
N ASP A 537 15.77 25.72 -10.08
CA ASP A 537 16.78 25.36 -11.09
C ASP A 537 16.55 23.93 -11.63
N LEU A 538 16.20 22.98 -10.75
CA LEU A 538 15.89 21.61 -11.16
C LEU A 538 14.55 21.53 -11.92
N ALA A 539 13.53 22.25 -11.46
CA ALA A 539 12.21 22.27 -12.08
C ALA A 539 12.24 22.87 -13.49
N GLU A 540 13.12 23.83 -13.78
CA GLU A 540 13.33 24.33 -15.14
C GLU A 540 13.81 23.23 -16.11
N ARG A 541 14.58 22.26 -15.59
CA ARG A 541 15.12 21.15 -16.39
C ARG A 541 14.15 19.98 -16.55
N VAL A 542 13.48 19.56 -15.48
CA VAL A 542 12.68 18.31 -15.47
C VAL A 542 11.19 18.52 -15.20
N GLY A 543 10.75 19.76 -15.01
CA GLY A 543 9.40 20.10 -14.57
C GLY A 543 9.16 19.81 -13.08
N TRP A 544 7.98 20.19 -12.60
CA TRP A 544 7.52 19.91 -11.23
C TRP A 544 7.07 18.46 -11.08
N GLN A 545 8.03 17.54 -10.95
CA GLN A 545 7.75 16.15 -10.57
C GLN A 545 7.35 16.08 -9.09
N TRP A 546 6.63 15.02 -8.71
CA TRP A 546 6.07 14.88 -7.36
C TRP A 546 7.11 14.99 -6.22
N ARG A 547 8.37 14.55 -6.44
CA ARG A 547 9.45 14.70 -5.45
C ARG A 547 9.82 16.16 -5.24
N LEU A 548 9.84 16.97 -6.29
CA LEU A 548 10.07 18.41 -6.20
C LEU A 548 8.90 19.08 -5.48
N VAL A 549 7.66 18.68 -5.79
CA VAL A 549 6.44 19.16 -5.11
C VAL A 549 6.48 18.83 -3.61
N TRP A 550 6.91 17.62 -3.24
CA TRP A 550 7.11 17.24 -1.84
C TRP A 550 8.11 18.17 -1.12
N TYR A 551 9.29 18.37 -1.67
CA TYR A 551 10.30 19.23 -1.03
C TYR A 551 9.92 20.71 -1.06
N LYS A 552 9.12 21.15 -2.05
CA LYS A 552 8.52 22.47 -2.07
C LYS A 552 7.54 22.65 -0.91
N ALA A 553 6.66 21.69 -0.67
CA ALA A 553 5.75 21.70 0.48
C ALA A 553 6.51 21.75 1.82
N VAL A 554 7.61 20.99 1.93
CA VAL A 554 8.50 21.03 3.11
C VAL A 554 9.17 22.40 3.28
N ALA A 555 9.57 23.06 2.19
CA ALA A 555 10.11 24.42 2.22
C ALA A 555 9.06 25.44 2.68
N GLU A 556 7.83 25.35 2.16
CA GLU A 556 6.71 26.21 2.50
C GLU A 556 6.28 26.06 3.98
N LEU A 557 6.32 24.82 4.50
CA LEU A 557 6.12 24.53 5.92
C LEU A 557 7.13 25.28 6.81
N LEU A 558 8.41 25.32 6.40
CA LEU A 558 9.46 26.04 7.13
C LEU A 558 9.33 27.56 7.04
N THR A 559 8.75 28.09 5.97
CA THR A 559 8.49 29.53 5.83
C THR A 559 7.19 29.98 6.50
N GLY A 560 6.35 29.04 6.95
CA GLY A 560 5.05 29.33 7.54
C GLY A 560 3.95 29.59 6.51
N ASP A 561 4.15 29.21 5.25
CA ASP A 561 3.12 29.27 4.19
C ASP A 561 2.34 27.95 4.19
N TYR A 562 1.48 27.80 5.20
CA TYR A 562 0.77 26.54 5.45
C TYR A 562 -0.29 26.24 4.40
N ASP A 563 -0.89 27.25 3.78
CA ASP A 563 -1.90 27.06 2.72
C ASP A 563 -1.26 26.41 1.48
N SER A 564 -0.12 26.94 1.04
CA SER A 564 0.65 26.35 -0.07
C SER A 564 1.18 24.98 0.28
N ALA A 565 1.72 24.80 1.49
CA ALA A 565 2.23 23.51 1.94
C ALA A 565 1.14 22.43 1.92
N THR A 566 -0.06 22.73 2.45
CA THR A 566 -1.22 21.84 2.44
C THR A 566 -1.63 21.47 1.02
N MET A 567 -1.72 22.44 0.11
CA MET A 567 -2.06 22.19 -1.29
C MET A 567 -1.07 21.21 -1.95
N HIS A 568 0.23 21.44 -1.81
CA HIS A 568 1.26 20.60 -2.42
C HIS A 568 1.35 19.21 -1.75
N PHE A 569 1.16 19.10 -0.43
CA PHE A 569 1.07 17.79 0.22
C PHE A 569 -0.19 17.02 -0.20
N ILE A 570 -1.32 17.68 -0.44
CA ILE A 570 -2.51 17.06 -1.02
C ILE A 570 -2.23 16.54 -2.43
N GLU A 571 -1.50 17.29 -3.27
CA GLU A 571 -1.12 16.82 -4.60
C GLU A 571 -0.29 15.52 -4.54
N VAL A 572 0.65 15.43 -3.58
CA VAL A 572 1.41 14.20 -3.35
C VAL A 572 0.53 13.08 -2.80
N LEU A 573 -0.42 13.37 -1.91
CA LEU A 573 -1.38 12.38 -1.39
C LEU A 573 -2.32 11.85 -2.48
N ASP A 574 -2.82 12.72 -3.37
CA ASP A 574 -3.66 12.31 -4.49
C ASP A 574 -2.88 11.49 -5.52
N THR A 575 -1.58 11.72 -5.62
CA THR A 575 -0.67 10.84 -6.36
C THR A 575 -0.51 9.51 -5.62
N PHE A 576 -0.12 9.51 -4.34
CA PHE A 576 0.15 8.27 -3.59
C PHE A 576 -0.83 8.09 -2.41
N PRO A 577 -2.08 7.68 -2.70
CA PRO A 577 -3.14 7.67 -1.70
C PRO A 577 -2.92 6.64 -0.58
N GLY A 578 -2.16 5.57 -0.84
CA GLY A 578 -1.83 4.53 0.14
C GLY A 578 -0.67 4.89 1.07
N GLU A 579 -0.07 6.07 0.92
CA GLU A 579 1.08 6.47 1.72
C GLU A 579 0.68 7.21 3.00
N LEU A 580 1.38 6.92 4.10
CA LEU A 580 1.17 7.57 5.39
C LEU A 580 1.97 8.88 5.52
N ALA A 581 3.07 9.01 4.79
CA ALA A 581 3.96 10.19 4.84
C ALA A 581 3.25 11.52 4.53
N PRO A 582 2.52 11.66 3.39
CA PRO A 582 1.79 12.90 3.12
C PRO A 582 0.65 13.15 4.11
N LYS A 583 -0.01 12.10 4.63
CA LYS A 583 -1.03 12.25 5.68
C LYS A 583 -0.43 12.83 6.97
N LEU A 584 0.73 12.31 7.40
CA LEU A 584 1.43 12.82 8.58
C LEU A 584 1.87 14.28 8.40
N ALA A 585 2.36 14.64 7.21
CA ALA A 585 2.75 16.00 6.89
C ALA A 585 1.55 16.97 6.89
N LEU A 586 0.42 16.57 6.31
CA LEU A 586 -0.83 17.34 6.34
C LEU A 586 -1.33 17.56 7.77
N ALA A 587 -1.38 16.50 8.58
CA ALA A 587 -1.79 16.60 9.98
C ALA A 587 -0.92 17.58 10.78
N ALA A 588 0.40 17.52 10.59
CA ALA A 588 1.35 18.43 11.23
C ALA A 588 1.25 19.87 10.73
N THR A 589 0.95 20.05 9.43
CA THR A 589 0.77 21.38 8.82
C THR A 589 -0.51 22.04 9.35
N ALA A 590 -1.61 21.29 9.43
CA ALA A 590 -2.86 21.75 10.03
C ALA A 590 -2.69 22.14 11.50
N GLU A 591 -1.96 21.34 12.29
CA GLU A 591 -1.68 21.67 13.68
C GLU A 591 -0.90 22.99 13.82
N LEU A 592 0.07 23.25 12.94
CA LEU A 592 0.80 24.53 12.92
C LEU A 592 -0.05 25.71 12.44
N ALA A 593 -0.97 25.47 11.50
CA ALA A 593 -1.92 26.47 11.01
C ALA A 593 -3.02 26.80 12.03
N GLY A 594 -3.23 25.94 13.02
CA GLY A 594 -4.33 26.05 13.98
C GLY A 594 -5.67 25.58 13.42
N ASP A 595 -5.65 24.77 12.36
CA ASP A 595 -6.85 24.14 11.79
C ASP A 595 -7.21 22.88 12.59
N VAL A 596 -8.47 22.78 13.00
CA VAL A 596 -8.98 21.70 13.87
C VAL A 596 -9.56 20.55 13.04
N ASP A 597 -9.91 20.79 11.77
CA ASP A 597 -10.66 19.84 10.93
C ASP A 597 -9.82 18.65 10.42
N ASP A 598 -8.48 18.76 10.42
CA ASP A 598 -7.55 17.81 9.80
C ASP A 598 -6.97 16.74 10.76
N HIS A 599 -7.49 16.63 11.99
CA HIS A 599 -7.08 15.60 12.96
C HIS A 599 -7.29 14.16 12.45
N LYS A 600 -8.17 13.97 11.46
CA LYS A 600 -8.47 12.69 10.81
C LYS A 600 -7.22 12.05 10.21
N PHE A 601 -6.24 12.85 9.78
CA PHE A 601 -4.99 12.30 9.26
C PHE A 601 -4.09 11.73 10.36
N TYR A 602 -4.01 12.37 11.53
CA TYR A 602 -3.32 11.76 12.67
C TYR A 602 -3.99 10.46 13.09
N GLU A 603 -5.33 10.43 13.13
CA GLU A 603 -6.09 9.23 13.44
C GLU A 603 -5.84 8.11 12.43
N THR A 604 -5.91 8.40 11.14
CA THR A 604 -5.66 7.42 10.07
C THR A 604 -4.25 6.84 10.18
N VAL A 605 -3.24 7.70 10.36
CA VAL A 605 -1.84 7.27 10.49
C VAL A 605 -1.65 6.41 11.74
N TRP A 606 -2.16 6.84 12.90
CA TRP A 606 -2.02 6.12 14.16
C TRP A 606 -2.72 4.76 14.13
N LYS A 607 -3.98 4.71 13.69
CA LYS A 607 -4.74 3.45 13.60
C LYS A 607 -4.10 2.47 12.62
N THR A 608 -3.45 2.96 11.56
CA THR A 608 -2.81 2.08 10.57
C THR A 608 -1.45 1.58 11.05
N ASN A 609 -0.68 2.42 11.72
CA ASN A 609 0.67 2.09 12.18
C ASN A 609 0.97 2.75 13.54
N ASP A 610 0.88 1.96 14.60
CA ASP A 610 1.18 2.31 15.99
C ASP A 610 2.69 2.51 16.27
N GLY A 611 3.55 2.28 15.27
CA GLY A 611 4.95 2.68 15.29
C GLY A 611 5.17 4.17 14.99
N VAL A 612 4.18 4.88 14.43
CA VAL A 612 4.29 6.31 14.10
C VAL A 612 3.91 7.16 15.32
N ILE A 613 4.80 7.20 16.31
CA ILE A 613 4.55 7.84 17.61
C ILE A 613 4.14 9.31 17.50
N SER A 614 4.69 10.08 16.55
CA SER A 614 4.28 11.48 16.35
C SER A 614 2.76 11.61 16.11
N ALA A 615 2.14 10.62 15.48
CA ALA A 615 0.70 10.62 15.22
C ALA A 615 -0.13 10.38 16.48
N ALA A 616 0.30 9.51 17.40
CA ALA A 616 -0.38 9.34 18.70
C ALA A 616 -0.41 10.65 19.50
N PHE A 617 0.75 11.31 19.61
CA PHE A 617 0.86 12.56 20.36
C PHE A 617 0.11 13.71 19.68
N GLY A 618 0.16 13.80 18.34
CA GLY A 618 -0.65 14.75 17.56
C GLY A 618 -2.14 14.55 17.77
N LEU A 619 -2.63 13.31 17.59
CA LEU A 619 -4.03 12.96 17.81
C LEU A 619 -4.48 13.28 19.25
N ALA A 620 -3.67 12.91 20.24
CA ALA A 620 -3.99 13.18 21.65
C ALA A 620 -4.08 14.68 21.95
N ARG A 621 -3.24 15.52 21.33
CA ARG A 621 -3.33 16.98 21.48
C ARG A 621 -4.61 17.52 20.86
N THR A 622 -4.97 17.08 19.65
CA THR A 622 -6.19 17.58 19.00
C THR A 622 -7.45 17.15 19.75
N LEU A 623 -7.55 15.87 20.15
CA LEU A 623 -8.65 15.37 20.98
C LEU A 623 -8.77 16.13 22.31
N SER A 624 -7.63 16.42 22.95
CA SER A 624 -7.62 17.22 24.17
C SER A 624 -8.06 18.67 23.93
N ALA A 625 -7.75 19.26 22.78
CA ALA A 625 -8.18 20.61 22.41
C ALA A 625 -9.70 20.69 22.14
N GLU A 626 -10.28 19.63 21.59
CA GLU A 626 -11.73 19.47 21.40
C GLU A 626 -12.48 19.16 22.71
N GLY A 627 -11.75 18.85 23.78
CA GLY A 627 -12.28 18.54 25.11
C GLY A 627 -12.44 17.04 25.41
N ASP A 628 -12.23 16.15 24.44
CA ASP A 628 -12.23 14.69 24.65
C ASP A 628 -10.88 14.19 25.17
N ARG A 629 -10.59 14.59 26.41
CA ARG A 629 -9.37 14.16 27.13
C ARG A 629 -9.34 12.66 27.39
N ALA A 630 -10.50 12.03 27.53
CA ALA A 630 -10.59 10.59 27.75
C ALA A 630 -10.11 9.83 26.50
N ALA A 631 -10.50 10.26 25.30
CA ALA A 631 -9.95 9.72 24.06
C ALA A 631 -8.46 10.01 23.92
N ALA A 632 -8.01 11.23 24.23
CA ALA A 632 -6.58 11.57 24.20
C ALA A 632 -5.72 10.64 25.07
N VAL A 633 -6.19 10.32 26.28
CA VAL A 633 -5.51 9.39 27.20
C VAL A 633 -5.54 7.97 26.66
N ARG A 634 -6.67 7.50 26.11
CA ARG A 634 -6.74 6.17 25.46
C ARG A 634 -5.72 6.04 24.32
N THR A 635 -5.62 7.04 23.46
CA THR A 635 -4.63 7.08 22.37
C THR A 635 -3.20 7.00 22.90
N LEU A 636 -2.85 7.75 23.95
CA LEU A 636 -1.52 7.69 24.54
C LEU A 636 -1.24 6.36 25.25
N ASP A 637 -2.28 5.71 25.78
CA ASP A 637 -2.17 4.40 26.40
C ASP A 637 -1.93 3.26 25.39
N GLU A 638 -2.26 3.48 24.11
CA GLU A 638 -1.98 2.55 23.00
C GLU A 638 -0.51 2.58 22.57
N VAL A 639 0.29 3.57 23.02
CA VAL A 639 1.73 3.63 22.71
C VAL A 639 2.42 2.35 23.21
N PRO A 640 3.11 1.59 22.33
CA PRO A 640 3.71 0.31 22.70
C PRO A 640 4.73 0.43 23.83
N ALA A 641 4.73 -0.53 24.76
CA ALA A 641 5.67 -0.58 25.87
C ALA A 641 7.14 -0.76 25.43
N THR A 642 7.36 -1.24 24.20
CA THR A 642 8.68 -1.35 23.57
C THR A 642 9.22 -0.01 23.05
N SER A 643 8.37 1.01 22.94
CA SER A 643 8.77 2.34 22.48
C SER A 643 9.56 3.08 23.57
N ARG A 644 10.67 3.74 23.18
CA ARG A 644 11.40 4.66 24.06
C ARG A 644 10.55 5.83 24.56
N HIS A 645 9.42 6.10 23.91
CA HIS A 645 8.49 7.18 24.26
C HIS A 645 7.34 6.72 25.15
N PHE A 646 7.31 5.44 25.57
CA PHE A 646 6.27 4.90 26.44
C PHE A 646 6.16 5.67 27.76
N THR A 647 7.29 5.89 28.44
CA THR A 647 7.34 6.66 29.69
C THR A 647 6.78 8.06 29.48
N THR A 648 7.22 8.76 28.43
CA THR A 648 6.70 10.09 28.08
C THR A 648 5.20 10.04 27.84
N ALA A 649 4.67 9.06 27.11
CA ALA A 649 3.23 8.95 26.85
C ALA A 649 2.39 8.78 28.13
N ARG A 650 2.89 8.01 29.10
CA ARG A 650 2.23 7.83 30.42
C ARG A 650 2.27 9.11 31.24
N LEU A 651 3.38 9.84 31.24
CA LEU A 651 3.48 11.14 31.89
C LEU A 651 2.58 12.18 31.22
N THR A 652 2.57 12.24 29.89
CA THR A 652 1.69 13.11 29.10
C THR A 652 0.23 12.81 29.42
N SER A 653 -0.17 11.55 29.52
CA SER A 653 -1.54 11.16 29.91
C SER A 653 -1.93 11.72 31.28
N ALA A 654 -1.04 11.63 32.28
CA ALA A 654 -1.28 12.19 33.60
C ALA A 654 -1.40 13.72 33.56
N VAL A 655 -0.60 14.41 32.73
CA VAL A 655 -0.70 15.86 32.54
C VAL A 655 -1.99 16.24 31.83
N THR A 656 -2.40 15.52 30.78
CA THR A 656 -3.65 15.77 30.03
C THR A 656 -4.89 15.67 30.92
N LEU A 657 -4.90 14.77 31.91
CA LEU A 657 -6.00 14.62 32.85
C LEU A 657 -6.16 15.81 33.81
N LEU A 658 -5.07 16.50 34.16
CA LEU A 658 -5.04 17.45 35.26
C LEU A 658 -4.82 18.90 34.82
N SER A 659 -3.98 19.12 33.81
CA SER A 659 -3.53 20.45 33.42
C SER A 659 -4.63 21.25 32.71
N GLY A 660 -4.64 22.56 32.95
CA GLY A 660 -5.56 23.49 32.29
C GLY A 660 -7.04 23.33 32.67
N ARG A 661 -7.36 22.64 33.77
CA ARG A 661 -8.72 22.43 34.28
C ARG A 661 -8.96 23.17 35.58
N THR A 662 -10.21 23.56 35.79
CA THR A 662 -10.67 24.12 37.07
C THR A 662 -10.93 23.01 38.09
N LYS A 663 -10.91 23.35 39.39
CA LYS A 663 -11.17 22.40 40.48
C LYS A 663 -12.51 21.65 40.34
N SER A 664 -13.53 22.32 39.78
CA SER A 664 -14.87 21.76 39.54
C SER A 664 -14.94 20.78 38.38
N GLU A 665 -14.02 20.86 37.42
CA GLU A 665 -14.03 19.96 36.27
C GLU A 665 -13.34 18.63 36.60
N ILE A 666 -12.33 18.63 37.47
CA ILE A 666 -11.52 17.47 37.82
C ILE A 666 -12.31 16.52 38.73
N THR A 667 -12.39 15.24 38.35
CA THR A 667 -13.02 14.20 39.16
C THR A 667 -12.00 13.44 40.03
N GLU A 668 -12.45 12.76 41.07
CA GLU A 668 -11.58 11.85 41.85
C GLU A 668 -10.98 10.76 40.95
N GLU A 669 -11.76 10.26 39.97
CA GLU A 669 -11.32 9.25 39.02
C GLU A 669 -10.16 9.77 38.16
N ASP A 670 -10.24 10.99 37.64
CA ASP A 670 -9.16 11.62 36.86
C ASP A 670 -7.84 11.69 37.66
N ILE A 671 -7.92 12.09 38.93
CA ILE A 671 -6.77 12.18 39.83
C ILE A 671 -6.17 10.79 40.07
N ARG A 672 -7.02 9.80 40.31
CA ARG A 672 -6.58 8.40 40.50
C ARG A 672 -5.97 7.83 39.23
N ASP A 673 -6.51 8.16 38.07
CA ASP A 673 -5.99 7.74 36.77
C ASP A 673 -4.64 8.33 36.45
N ALA A 674 -4.44 9.61 36.76
CA ALA A 674 -3.14 10.26 36.68
C ALA A 674 -2.15 9.62 37.67
N ALA A 675 -2.56 9.38 38.92
CA ALA A 675 -1.73 8.75 39.94
C ALA A 675 -1.29 7.33 39.55
N ARG A 676 -2.20 6.48 39.07
CA ARG A 676 -1.89 5.10 38.65
C ARG A 676 -0.82 5.04 37.56
N ARG A 677 -0.89 5.95 36.58
CA ARG A 677 0.08 6.02 35.47
C ARG A 677 1.47 6.45 35.95
N VAL A 678 1.53 7.36 36.92
CA VAL A 678 2.81 7.84 37.49
C VAL A 678 3.39 6.85 38.49
N GLU A 679 2.56 6.12 39.22
CA GLU A 679 2.99 5.12 40.21
C GLU A 679 3.64 3.89 39.57
N ALA A 680 3.22 3.54 38.35
CA ALA A 680 3.82 2.44 37.58
C ALA A 680 5.26 2.75 37.10
N LEU A 681 5.69 4.01 37.17
CA LEU A 681 6.99 4.45 36.67
C LEU A 681 8.02 4.54 37.80
N PRO A 682 9.28 4.11 37.58
CA PRO A 682 10.30 4.21 38.61
C PRO A 682 10.72 5.68 38.82
N PRO A 683 11.07 6.07 40.05
CA PRO A 683 11.42 7.46 40.38
C PRO A 683 12.72 7.95 39.72
N THR A 684 13.47 7.05 39.08
CA THR A 684 14.70 7.37 38.33
C THR A 684 14.42 7.93 36.95
N GLU A 685 13.21 7.73 36.41
CA GLU A 685 12.85 8.26 35.09
C GLU A 685 12.77 9.79 35.11
N PRO A 686 13.26 10.47 34.06
CA PRO A 686 13.12 11.92 33.92
C PRO A 686 11.65 12.34 34.06
N ARG A 687 11.44 13.51 34.66
CA ARG A 687 10.12 14.13 34.87
C ARG A 687 9.14 13.38 35.79
N VAL A 688 9.44 12.18 36.29
CA VAL A 688 8.53 11.51 37.25
C VAL A 688 8.31 12.35 38.52
N LEU A 689 9.37 12.93 39.08
CA LEU A 689 9.28 13.69 40.33
C LEU A 689 8.40 14.95 40.21
N GLN A 690 8.51 15.70 39.12
CA GLN A 690 7.69 16.89 38.86
C GLN A 690 6.22 16.51 38.58
N ILE A 691 5.95 15.44 37.84
CA ILE A 691 4.57 14.98 37.61
C ILE A 691 3.96 14.43 38.91
N ARG A 692 4.72 13.74 39.76
CA ARG A 692 4.24 13.35 41.11
C ARG A 692 3.84 14.56 41.94
N ALA A 693 4.65 15.63 41.92
CA ALA A 693 4.32 16.88 42.61
C ALA A 693 3.03 17.51 42.05
N LEU A 694 2.85 17.50 40.73
CA LEU A 694 1.64 17.99 40.06
C LEU A 694 0.40 17.20 40.49
N VAL A 695 0.44 15.86 40.42
CA VAL A 695 -0.70 14.99 40.79
C VAL A 695 -1.10 15.20 42.25
N LEU A 696 -0.13 15.23 43.17
CA LEU A 696 -0.39 15.44 44.59
C LEU A 696 -0.92 16.85 44.88
N GLY A 697 -0.40 17.86 44.17
CA GLY A 697 -0.89 19.24 44.24
C GLY A 697 -2.34 19.36 43.80
N CYS A 698 -2.68 18.80 42.64
CA CYS A 698 -4.07 18.78 42.14
C CYS A 698 -5.01 18.02 43.08
N ALA A 699 -4.57 16.88 43.64
CA ALA A 699 -5.35 16.13 44.62
C ALA A 699 -5.61 16.94 45.90
N MET A 700 -4.60 17.72 46.35
CA MET A 700 -4.71 18.58 47.53
C MET A 700 -5.69 19.72 47.26
N ASP A 701 -5.58 20.37 46.10
CA ASP A 701 -6.47 21.45 45.68
C ASP A 701 -7.93 20.98 45.52
N TRP A 702 -8.14 19.73 45.08
CA TRP A 702 -9.45 19.12 44.89
C TRP A 702 -10.16 18.78 46.23
N LEU A 703 -9.40 18.39 47.26
CA LEU A 703 -9.94 18.10 48.60
C LEU A 703 -10.50 19.33 49.33
N GLU A 704 -10.19 20.55 48.90
CA GLU A 704 -10.78 21.76 49.48
C GLU A 704 -12.30 21.79 49.29
N ASP A 705 -12.77 21.30 48.14
CA ASP A 705 -14.18 21.36 47.73
C ASP A 705 -14.87 19.97 47.75
N ASN A 706 -14.10 18.88 47.89
CA ASN A 706 -14.60 17.51 47.73
C ASN A 706 -14.13 16.56 48.84
N LYS A 707 -14.80 15.40 48.96
CA LYS A 707 -14.42 14.33 49.88
C LYS A 707 -13.90 13.13 49.11
N ALA A 708 -12.72 12.65 49.48
CA ALA A 708 -12.14 11.43 48.92
C ALA A 708 -12.93 10.18 49.33
N SER A 709 -13.10 9.26 48.40
CA SER A 709 -13.65 7.92 48.63
C SER A 709 -12.57 6.85 48.90
N THR A 710 -11.30 7.18 48.62
CA THR A 710 -10.16 6.25 48.71
C THR A 710 -9.15 6.59 49.81
N ASN A 711 -8.31 5.62 50.16
CA ASN A 711 -7.41 5.74 51.32
C ASN A 711 -6.05 6.39 50.99
N HIS A 712 -5.57 6.37 49.74
CA HIS A 712 -4.25 6.91 49.39
C HIS A 712 -4.12 7.33 47.92
N ILE A 713 -3.18 8.26 47.65
CA ILE A 713 -2.70 8.69 46.33
C ILE A 713 -1.17 8.67 46.34
N LEU A 714 -0.56 7.95 45.39
CA LEU A 714 0.91 7.85 45.22
C LEU A 714 1.67 7.44 46.51
N GLY A 715 1.04 6.57 47.32
CA GLY A 715 1.56 6.09 48.61
C GLY A 715 1.27 6.98 49.83
N PHE A 716 0.63 8.14 49.65
CA PHE A 716 0.27 9.05 50.74
C PHE A 716 -1.22 8.95 51.08
N PRO A 717 -1.62 9.00 52.37
CA PRO A 717 -3.04 8.99 52.75
C PRO A 717 -3.81 10.09 52.01
N PHE A 718 -5.00 9.78 51.50
CA PHE A 718 -5.82 10.73 50.75
C PHE A 718 -6.62 11.63 51.70
N THR A 719 -5.87 12.31 52.57
CA THR A 719 -6.34 13.28 53.54
C THR A 719 -5.56 14.57 53.33
N GLU A 720 -6.09 15.68 53.80
CA GLU A 720 -5.39 16.97 53.71
C GLU A 720 -3.96 16.88 54.30
N HIS A 721 -3.82 16.21 55.45
CA HIS A 721 -2.52 15.97 56.08
C HIS A 721 -1.59 15.11 55.22
N GLY A 722 -2.09 13.98 54.70
CA GLY A 722 -1.28 13.04 53.92
C GLY A 722 -0.81 13.63 52.58
N LEU A 723 -1.67 14.34 51.87
CA LEU A 723 -1.31 15.02 50.64
C LEU A 723 -0.33 16.16 50.86
N ARG A 724 -0.51 16.98 51.91
CA ARG A 724 0.46 18.03 52.28
C ARG A 724 1.84 17.46 52.56
N LEU A 725 1.91 16.31 53.26
CA LEU A 725 3.16 15.59 53.48
C LEU A 725 3.77 15.10 52.15
N GLY A 726 2.94 14.58 51.24
CA GLY A 726 3.38 14.13 49.92
C GLY A 726 3.90 15.25 49.01
N VAL A 727 3.22 16.39 48.99
CA VAL A 727 3.65 17.59 48.25
C VAL A 727 4.95 18.14 48.86
N GLU A 728 5.05 18.24 50.20
CA GLU A 728 6.29 18.64 50.87
C GLU A 728 7.45 17.71 50.48
N ALA A 729 7.26 16.40 50.55
CA ALA A 729 8.29 15.43 50.19
C ALA A 729 8.72 15.57 48.73
N SER A 730 7.77 15.72 47.80
CA SER A 730 8.04 15.90 46.37
C SER A 730 8.83 17.19 46.09
N LEU A 731 8.42 18.32 46.68
CA LEU A 731 9.13 19.60 46.56
C LEU A 731 10.53 19.55 47.15
N ARG A 732 10.73 18.89 48.29
CA ARG A 732 12.07 18.69 48.88
C ARG A 732 12.95 17.81 48.00
N ASN A 733 12.40 16.77 47.37
CA ASN A 733 13.13 15.94 46.43
C ASN A 733 13.55 16.74 45.19
N LEU A 734 12.64 17.54 44.61
CA LEU A 734 12.95 18.46 43.51
C LEU A 734 14.04 19.46 43.90
N ALA A 735 13.98 20.02 45.11
CA ALA A 735 14.99 20.98 45.59
C ALA A 735 16.41 20.39 45.66
N ARG A 736 16.56 19.08 45.88
CA ARG A 736 17.88 18.42 45.90
C ARG A 736 18.51 18.31 44.52
N VAL A 737 17.69 18.23 43.47
CA VAL A 737 18.13 18.08 42.07
C VAL A 737 18.02 19.37 41.26
N ALA A 738 17.55 20.46 41.87
CA ALA A 738 17.40 21.75 41.22
C ALA A 738 18.76 22.28 40.69
N PRO A 739 18.85 22.72 39.43
CA PRO A 739 20.11 23.12 38.79
C PRO A 739 20.65 24.45 39.34
N THR A 740 19.80 25.29 39.94
CA THR A 740 20.19 26.58 40.50
C THR A 740 19.87 26.69 41.98
N GLN A 741 20.74 27.35 42.75
CA GLN A 741 20.49 27.61 44.18
C GLN A 741 19.24 28.47 44.39
N ARG A 742 18.97 29.43 43.49
CA ARG A 742 17.80 30.29 43.54
C ARG A 742 16.50 29.47 43.49
N HIS A 743 16.40 28.54 42.53
CA HIS A 743 15.23 27.68 42.41
C HIS A 743 15.13 26.69 43.57
N ARG A 744 16.25 26.14 44.03
CA ARG A 744 16.31 25.31 45.25
C ARG A 744 15.68 26.03 46.45
N TYR A 745 16.02 27.30 46.69
CA TYR A 745 15.41 28.07 47.78
C TYR A 745 13.90 28.27 47.59
N ALA A 746 13.46 28.57 46.36
CA ALA A 746 12.04 28.71 46.06
C ALA A 746 11.24 27.43 46.35
N LEU A 747 11.76 26.26 45.94
CA LEU A 747 11.16 24.95 46.22
C LEU A 747 11.13 24.63 47.72
N VAL A 748 12.20 24.97 48.47
CA VAL A 748 12.25 24.79 49.92
C VAL A 748 11.22 25.68 50.61
N ASP A 749 11.05 26.93 50.17
CA ASP A 749 10.07 27.85 50.71
C ASP A 749 8.64 27.36 50.43
N MET A 750 8.36 26.87 49.22
CA MET A 750 7.08 26.22 48.91
C MET A 750 6.84 24.99 49.77
N ALA A 751 7.85 24.12 49.95
CA ALA A 751 7.74 22.94 50.82
C ALA A 751 7.42 23.31 52.28
N ASN A 752 8.01 24.39 52.78
CA ASN A 752 7.74 24.90 54.13
C ASN A 752 6.33 25.49 54.28
N ARG A 753 5.77 26.10 53.22
CA ARG A 753 4.39 26.62 53.23
C ARG A 753 3.34 25.52 53.20
N VAL A 754 3.60 24.43 52.47
CA VAL A 754 2.64 23.33 52.30
C VAL A 754 2.69 22.35 53.48
N ARG A 755 3.82 22.29 54.20
CA ARG A 755 4.04 21.43 55.39
C ARG A 755 2.79 21.38 56.29
N PRO A 756 2.29 20.17 56.64
CA PRO A 756 1.16 20.06 57.54
C PRO A 756 1.55 20.53 58.95
N THR A 757 0.62 21.18 59.65
CA THR A 757 0.82 21.56 61.05
C THR A 757 0.99 20.30 61.90
N SER A 758 2.12 20.20 62.61
CA SER A 758 2.35 19.11 63.55
C SER A 758 1.39 19.29 64.74
N THR A 759 0.44 18.38 64.90
CA THR A 759 -0.30 18.25 66.16
C THR A 759 0.63 17.60 67.18
N PHE A 760 1.40 18.42 67.90
CA PHE A 760 2.03 18.03 69.16
C PHE A 760 1.15 18.47 70.32
#